data_AF-A0A2E7E9C7-F1
#
_entry.id   AF-A0A2E7E9C7-F1
#
_cell.length_a   1.000
_cell.length_b   1.000
_cell.length_c   1.000
_cell.angle_alpha   90.00
_cell.angle_beta   90.00
_cell.angle_gamma   90.00
#
_symmetry.space_group_name_H-M   'P 1'
#
loop_
_entity.id
_entity.type
_entity.pdbx_description
1 polymer ?
#
loop_
_entity_poly.entity_id
_entity_poly.type
_entity_poly.pdbx_seq_one_letter_code
_entity_poly.pdbx_strand_id
1 'polypeptide(L)'
;MVNKTFLSLAIAAATAGLVGCDISSVDGNDKVDQRPIDSGATDSSPERVAPIFSLAKSDLPLNNDFIYSGTTDGTAKLDDTTPPVTTALRRLDGFSTSANMYLKFNADLDPDTVVAGQTVFLIKLKNGTDNAAIDTLDIASIVANGGTSPVASDQPVAGTDYEARFVTLDDGATPAIQILPKTPLEPKTKYIVAMTDGIRGADGTLSATSAEYELVSSELELPSSSLVPARSAVQAWESIAGGFLSAASSGQLNQDNVIISYAFTTTGTTDVLHAMAAPGTFLATQFTSVAAAETAISASVAAKAEAGGADAATAAAIAEGALDDIAAVTAGLVNSEAGTTIVPVDDTTRAVLKGNSDLSEVYLIALISVIADGSGAGLDAIVDMPSSRTYSPIPGLAGAAALPYDTFLAAALEGDVRDAIEATVRANPALDGADEAVIQAAIDTAISANLPTQLAATVGELSSGGAIYQGGLTLPNFLPQAEAGVADASLGYWTASNNAALAVGLDGAPQDDDGALNVTYRFPFAEKLGDVTIPVMATLPKADCDPDGAGPAAGMPADGWPVVIYQHGITVDRTAGLLVGNALAGQCIAMVAIDHAMHGVAPLAGGEANTLRLFNVEQVSAVSPELTSPFAAARAAYLQVMPDSPLADLAERHNNVGKQVAGGPNVEMVYQGALDSTGNPVTADSVGASGDLYINLQDFLRTRDGMRQTVLDLLNLNASLDDMDINGDGTADELDTDNVYFIGHSLGGIIGTTFLSVNNNESVQIHNGNLPEVKAAALGNPGGGVVKLLENSPTIGTRILAGLSAAGIEQGSSSIESYFATFQAAVDSADPINYAGQLSELPMLVYEDVGVAGDSSEPSDQVVPNNAYDATPASAVSNLAGTDPLVTELGITAKVTASSASDSDVINTDPVMRFYPNVLNDTPVRANIRLAKGNHGTFSSASPQDVFVETYQQIISFFDPYGVTQLMGLPGDQKGFLVENTDILETSN
;
A
#
# COMPACT_ATOMS: atom_id res chain seq x y z
N MET A 1 37.96 -16.31 -1.83
CA MET A 1 38.63 -15.97 -0.55
C MET A 1 39.56 -14.78 -0.78
N VAL A 2 39.51 -13.79 0.14
CA VAL A 2 40.08 -12.41 0.07
C VAL A 2 39.17 -11.46 -0.74
N ASN A 3 38.55 -10.38 -0.22
CA ASN A 3 38.80 -9.58 0.98
C ASN A 3 37.52 -9.09 1.68
N LYS A 4 37.60 -9.07 3.02
CA LYS A 4 36.57 -8.67 3.98
C LYS A 4 36.64 -7.15 4.25
N THR A 5 35.49 -6.55 4.60
CA THR A 5 35.32 -5.22 5.25
C THR A 5 35.96 -4.02 4.54
N PHE A 6 35.24 -3.44 3.56
CA PHE A 6 35.70 -2.28 2.79
C PHE A 6 35.22 -0.90 3.31
N LEU A 7 34.08 -0.82 4.01
CA LEU A 7 33.54 0.47 4.47
C LEU A 7 33.90 0.78 5.94
N SER A 8 33.83 -0.20 6.84
CA SER A 8 34.25 -0.05 8.24
C SER A 8 35.76 0.19 8.43
N LEU A 9 36.59 -0.18 7.46
CA LEU A 9 38.05 0.08 7.48
C LEU A 9 38.42 1.43 6.86
N ALA A 10 37.60 1.98 5.94
CA ALA A 10 37.81 3.31 5.36
C ALA A 10 37.58 4.43 6.39
N ILE A 11 36.62 4.22 7.29
CA ILE A 11 36.28 5.15 8.39
C ILE A 11 37.36 5.13 9.49
N ALA A 12 37.97 3.97 9.77
CA ALA A 12 39.08 3.85 10.71
C ALA A 12 40.42 4.42 10.16
N ALA A 13 40.60 4.41 8.83
CA ALA A 13 41.80 4.99 8.20
C ALA A 13 41.74 6.52 8.09
N ALA A 14 40.55 7.10 7.86
CA ALA A 14 40.37 8.56 7.77
C ALA A 14 40.52 9.28 9.13
N THR A 15 40.19 8.60 10.24
CA THR A 15 40.36 9.14 11.60
C THR A 15 41.81 9.04 12.12
N ALA A 16 42.65 8.17 11.53
CA ALA A 16 44.04 7.99 11.95
C ALA A 16 45.06 8.84 11.15
N GLY A 17 44.63 9.53 10.09
CA GLY A 17 45.51 10.26 9.16
C GLY A 17 45.73 11.76 9.42
N LEU A 18 45.03 12.39 10.36
CA LEU A 18 45.20 13.83 10.68
C LEU A 18 45.99 14.06 11.97
N VAL A 19 47.24 13.61 12.01
CA VAL A 19 48.29 14.26 12.81
C VAL A 19 49.60 14.25 12.02
N GLY A 20 49.86 15.36 11.32
CA GLY A 20 51.19 15.71 10.79
C GLY A 20 51.55 15.09 9.44
N CYS A 21 51.40 15.86 8.37
CA CYS A 21 52.30 15.77 7.21
C CYS A 21 52.83 17.17 6.87
N ASP A 22 54.09 17.35 7.24
CA ASP A 22 54.99 18.44 6.91
C ASP A 22 55.33 18.35 5.40
N ILE A 23 54.62 19.11 4.56
CA ILE A 23 55.02 19.30 3.15
C ILE A 23 56.06 20.42 3.11
N SER A 24 57.33 20.02 3.15
CA SER A 24 58.46 20.84 2.72
C SER A 24 58.94 20.39 1.34
N SER A 25 58.69 21.21 0.32
CA SER A 25 59.48 21.24 -0.92
C SER A 25 59.13 22.48 -1.75
N VAL A 26 60.01 23.49 -1.62
CA VAL A 26 60.36 24.62 -2.53
C VAL A 26 59.94 24.45 -4.01
N ASP A 27 59.41 25.43 -4.75
CA ASP A 27 59.60 26.89 -4.76
C ASP A 27 58.33 27.61 -5.29
N GLY A 28 57.96 28.74 -4.68
CA GLY A 28 57.22 29.82 -5.37
C GLY A 28 55.69 29.85 -5.29
N ASN A 29 55.10 29.88 -4.08
CA ASN A 29 53.78 30.49 -3.87
C ASN A 29 53.61 31.00 -2.42
N ASP A 30 54.31 32.09 -2.10
CA ASP A 30 54.45 32.62 -0.75
C ASP A 30 53.23 33.42 -0.26
N LYS A 31 52.05 32.80 -0.15
CA LYS A 31 50.98 33.20 0.80
C LYS A 31 50.06 32.02 1.13
N VAL A 32 50.52 31.14 2.02
CA VAL A 32 49.62 30.30 2.82
C VAL A 32 49.24 31.11 4.05
N ASP A 33 47.96 31.42 4.21
CA ASP A 33 47.46 31.97 5.48
C ASP A 33 47.60 30.89 6.55
N GLN A 34 48.44 31.13 7.55
CA GLN A 34 48.74 30.20 8.64
C GLN A 34 47.88 30.46 9.88
N ARG A 35 46.79 31.22 9.76
CA ARG A 35 45.83 31.37 10.86
C ARG A 35 45.10 30.05 11.08
N PRO A 36 44.92 29.61 12.34
CA PRO A 36 44.08 28.45 12.65
C PRO A 36 42.69 28.62 12.03
N ILE A 37 42.13 27.54 11.49
CA ILE A 37 40.68 27.50 11.22
C ILE A 37 40.01 27.50 12.59
N ASP A 38 39.55 28.67 13.01
CA ASP A 38 38.69 28.83 14.19
C ASP A 38 37.27 28.33 13.81
N SER A 39 37.08 27.02 13.80
CA SER A 39 35.74 26.43 13.76
C SER A 39 34.99 26.84 15.03
N GLY A 40 34.09 27.83 14.93
CA GLY A 40 33.17 28.22 16.02
C GLY A 40 33.14 29.71 16.43
N ALA A 41 33.61 30.65 15.61
CA ALA A 41 33.32 32.07 15.83
C ALA A 41 31.94 32.44 15.28
N THR A 42 31.15 33.21 16.04
CA THR A 42 29.74 33.58 15.75
C THR A 42 29.53 34.51 14.54
N ASP A 43 30.56 34.81 13.72
CA ASP A 43 30.47 35.76 12.59
C ASP A 43 31.42 35.42 11.41
N SER A 44 31.81 34.16 11.19
CA SER A 44 32.60 33.79 10.00
C SER A 44 31.71 33.26 8.87
N SER A 45 31.49 34.07 7.82
CA SER A 45 30.97 33.55 6.56
C SER A 45 31.96 32.50 6.00
N PRO A 46 31.50 31.32 5.57
CA PRO A 46 32.37 30.35 4.94
C PRO A 46 32.98 30.96 3.66
N GLU A 47 34.29 30.77 3.44
CA GLU A 47 34.97 31.31 2.25
C GLU A 47 34.41 30.76 0.93
N ARG A 48 33.68 29.64 0.99
CA ARG A 48 32.95 29.02 -0.13
C ARG A 48 31.67 28.35 0.36
N VAL A 49 30.59 28.55 -0.39
CA VAL A 49 29.33 27.81 -0.24
C VAL A 49 29.53 26.45 -0.93
N ALA A 50 29.25 25.35 -0.26
CA ALA A 50 29.48 24.01 -0.80
C ALA A 50 28.45 23.01 -0.28
N PRO A 51 28.07 22.01 -1.11
CA PRO A 51 27.29 20.89 -0.65
C PRO A 51 28.11 20.03 0.32
N ILE A 52 27.45 19.43 1.30
CA ILE A 52 28.08 18.52 2.25
C ILE A 52 28.27 17.16 1.58
N PHE A 53 29.54 16.75 1.49
CA PHE A 53 29.97 15.43 1.05
C PHE A 53 31.22 15.07 1.84
N SER A 54 31.11 14.11 2.76
CA SER A 54 32.23 13.59 3.54
C SER A 54 32.17 12.07 3.66
N LEU A 55 33.06 11.39 2.93
CA LEU A 55 33.24 9.94 3.03
C LEU A 55 33.86 9.57 4.39
N ALA A 56 34.76 10.40 4.90
CA ALA A 56 35.44 10.16 6.17
C ALA A 56 34.47 10.14 7.37
N LYS A 57 33.46 11.03 7.35
CA LYS A 57 32.45 11.14 8.41
C LYS A 57 31.16 10.37 8.12
N SER A 58 31.06 9.73 6.95
CA SER A 58 29.81 9.15 6.45
C SER A 58 28.66 10.17 6.39
N ASP A 59 28.99 11.43 6.10
CA ASP A 59 28.01 12.51 5.95
C ASP A 59 27.79 12.74 4.45
N LEU A 60 26.88 11.92 3.91
CA LEU A 60 26.50 11.85 2.51
C LEU A 60 24.98 12.02 2.39
N PRO A 61 24.45 12.32 1.20
CA PRO A 61 23.03 12.17 0.93
C PRO A 61 22.56 10.77 1.33
N LEU A 62 21.39 10.68 1.97
CA LEU A 62 20.83 9.40 2.41
C LEU A 62 20.67 8.44 1.22
N ASN A 63 20.10 8.95 0.12
CA ASN A 63 19.95 8.23 -1.13
C ASN A 63 21.28 8.22 -1.90
N ASN A 64 22.19 7.33 -1.52
CA ASN A 64 23.45 7.17 -2.21
C ASN A 64 23.82 5.69 -2.42
N ASP A 65 24.17 5.34 -3.66
CA ASP A 65 24.43 3.96 -4.06
C ASP A 65 25.70 3.32 -3.47
N PHE A 66 26.53 4.06 -2.74
CA PHE A 66 27.71 3.47 -2.08
C PHE A 66 27.37 2.29 -1.17
N ILE A 67 26.15 2.25 -0.64
CA ILE A 67 25.70 1.17 0.25
C ILE A 67 25.33 -0.12 -0.49
N TYR A 68 25.07 -0.12 -1.80
CA TYR A 68 24.59 -1.32 -2.52
C TYR A 68 25.69 -2.21 -3.12
N SER A 69 26.95 -2.02 -2.72
CA SER A 69 28.07 -2.78 -3.29
C SER A 69 28.41 -4.06 -2.51
N GLY A 70 28.32 -5.21 -3.19
CA GLY A 70 28.92 -6.48 -2.74
C GLY A 70 28.04 -7.41 -1.90
N THR A 71 26.71 -7.29 -1.99
CA THR A 71 25.72 -8.28 -1.52
C THR A 71 25.26 -9.16 -2.69
N THR A 72 24.70 -10.35 -2.41
CA THR A 72 24.23 -11.27 -3.47
C THR A 72 22.75 -11.15 -3.76
N ASP A 73 21.97 -10.65 -2.80
CA ASP A 73 20.54 -10.36 -2.92
C ASP A 73 20.26 -8.93 -3.42
N GLY A 74 21.30 -8.09 -3.54
CA GLY A 74 21.23 -6.73 -4.03
C GLY A 74 20.74 -5.71 -2.98
N THR A 75 20.70 -6.08 -1.69
CA THR A 75 20.33 -5.13 -0.64
C THR A 75 21.50 -4.29 -0.14
N ALA A 76 21.20 -3.26 0.65
CA ALA A 76 22.23 -2.36 1.16
C ALA A 76 23.14 -3.03 2.21
N LYS A 77 24.41 -2.67 2.15
CA LYS A 77 25.48 -3.13 3.01
C LYS A 77 25.91 -2.06 4.01
N LEU A 78 25.45 -2.19 5.25
CA LEU A 78 25.73 -1.26 6.34
C LEU A 78 25.72 -1.96 7.69
N ASP A 79 26.40 -1.43 8.72
CA ASP A 79 26.28 -1.92 10.10
C ASP A 79 24.95 -1.45 10.73
N ASP A 80 24.35 -2.24 11.64
CA ASP A 80 23.05 -1.88 12.25
C ASP A 80 23.25 -1.02 13.50
N THR A 81 23.54 0.27 13.30
CA THR A 81 23.94 1.17 14.40
C THR A 81 22.85 2.15 14.84
N THR A 82 21.80 2.32 14.05
CA THR A 82 20.73 3.31 14.30
C THR A 82 19.36 2.72 13.89
N PRO A 83 18.89 1.66 14.56
CA PRO A 83 17.55 1.12 14.33
C PRO A 83 16.47 2.14 14.68
N PRO A 84 15.31 2.13 13.98
CA PRO A 84 14.93 1.19 12.91
C PRO A 84 15.47 1.54 11.52
N VAL A 85 16.09 2.72 11.34
CA VAL A 85 16.54 3.22 10.03
C VAL A 85 17.56 2.31 9.40
N THR A 86 18.66 2.00 10.13
CA THR A 86 19.68 1.11 9.60
C THR A 86 19.17 -0.31 9.42
N THR A 87 18.25 -0.79 10.27
CA THR A 87 17.61 -2.11 10.13
C THR A 87 16.80 -2.22 8.84
N ALA A 88 16.06 -1.18 8.47
CA ALA A 88 15.28 -1.17 7.24
C ALA A 88 16.21 -1.11 6.01
N LEU A 89 17.17 -0.18 5.96
CA LEU A 89 18.03 0.03 4.79
C LEU A 89 18.73 -1.26 4.32
N ARG A 90 19.26 -2.07 5.25
CA ARG A 90 19.92 -3.36 4.91
C ARG A 90 19.00 -4.36 4.22
N ARG A 91 17.69 -4.18 4.31
CA ARG A 91 16.68 -5.08 3.73
C ARG A 91 15.95 -4.47 2.52
N LEU A 92 16.41 -3.32 2.04
CA LEU A 92 15.93 -2.69 0.82
C LEU A 92 16.91 -2.94 -0.32
N ASP A 93 16.38 -3.02 -1.55
CA ASP A 93 17.09 -3.22 -2.83
C ASP A 93 17.21 -1.91 -3.64
N GLY A 94 16.96 -0.78 -2.99
CA GLY A 94 16.97 0.57 -3.55
C GLY A 94 16.36 1.59 -2.59
N PHE A 95 16.37 2.85 -3.01
CA PHE A 95 15.74 3.96 -2.29
C PHE A 95 14.32 4.21 -2.78
N SER A 96 13.60 5.07 -2.06
CA SER A 96 12.21 5.35 -2.36
C SER A 96 12.00 5.94 -3.75
N THR A 97 10.89 5.56 -4.38
CA THR A 97 10.38 6.17 -5.61
C THR A 97 9.63 7.48 -5.35
N SER A 98 9.15 7.70 -4.11
CA SER A 98 8.24 8.78 -3.77
C SER A 98 8.77 9.75 -2.69
N ALA A 99 9.80 9.37 -1.93
CA ALA A 99 10.33 10.21 -0.86
C ALA A 99 11.08 11.45 -1.38
N ASN A 100 10.96 12.54 -0.63
CA ASN A 100 11.76 13.74 -0.83
C ASN A 100 13.25 13.45 -0.60
N MET A 101 14.11 14.06 -1.40
CA MET A 101 15.57 13.97 -1.26
C MET A 101 16.13 15.28 -0.71
N TYR A 102 17.14 15.17 0.17
CA TYR A 102 17.77 16.33 0.79
C TYR A 102 19.28 16.30 0.60
N LEU A 103 19.84 17.42 0.16
CA LEU A 103 21.28 17.65 0.13
C LEU A 103 21.63 18.84 1.02
N LYS A 104 22.40 18.59 2.07
CA LYS A 104 22.83 19.62 3.04
C LYS A 104 23.92 20.51 2.44
N PHE A 105 23.97 21.76 2.88
CA PHE A 105 24.98 22.76 2.52
C PHE A 105 25.63 23.35 3.78
N ASN A 106 26.84 23.86 3.63
CA ASN A 106 27.59 24.49 4.72
C ASN A 106 27.20 25.96 4.99
N ALA A 107 26.25 26.51 4.24
CA ALA A 107 25.84 27.92 4.27
C ALA A 107 24.43 28.09 3.69
N ASP A 108 23.75 29.16 4.08
CA ASP A 108 22.47 29.56 3.49
C ASP A 108 22.60 29.87 2.00
N LEU A 109 21.56 29.53 1.24
CA LEU A 109 21.51 29.67 -0.22
C LEU A 109 20.56 30.79 -0.63
N ASP A 110 20.83 31.39 -1.79
CA ASP A 110 19.87 32.25 -2.49
C ASP A 110 18.80 31.36 -3.14
N PRO A 111 17.53 31.38 -2.65
CA PRO A 111 16.47 30.53 -3.18
C PRO A 111 16.22 30.72 -4.67
N ASP A 112 16.43 31.92 -5.20
CA ASP A 112 16.21 32.23 -6.63
C ASP A 112 17.23 31.53 -7.53
N THR A 113 18.32 31.01 -6.97
CA THR A 113 19.36 30.26 -7.70
C THR A 113 19.21 28.75 -7.60
N VAL A 114 18.29 28.25 -6.77
CA VAL A 114 17.95 26.83 -6.65
C VAL A 114 16.80 26.52 -7.59
N VAL A 115 17.12 26.09 -8.82
CA VAL A 115 16.14 25.95 -9.89
C VAL A 115 16.27 24.58 -10.55
N ALA A 116 15.20 23.79 -10.48
CA ALA A 116 15.09 22.50 -11.15
C ALA A 116 15.30 22.65 -12.66
N GLY A 117 16.12 21.78 -13.25
CA GLY A 117 16.44 21.75 -14.68
C GLY A 117 17.38 22.87 -15.15
N GLN A 118 17.87 23.73 -14.24
CA GLN A 118 18.86 24.77 -14.56
C GLN A 118 20.09 24.68 -13.68
N THR A 119 19.92 24.58 -12.36
CA THR A 119 21.02 24.44 -11.40
C THR A 119 20.98 23.15 -10.60
N VAL A 120 19.80 22.50 -10.53
CA VAL A 120 19.57 21.20 -9.89
C VAL A 120 18.94 20.23 -10.91
N PHE A 121 19.62 19.12 -11.17
CA PHE A 121 19.23 18.14 -12.19
C PHE A 121 19.02 16.77 -11.59
N LEU A 122 17.92 16.12 -11.99
CA LEU A 122 17.65 14.71 -11.76
C LEU A 122 17.75 13.98 -13.10
N ILE A 123 18.77 13.16 -13.27
CA ILE A 123 19.13 12.55 -14.56
C ILE A 123 18.82 11.06 -14.50
N LYS A 124 17.85 10.61 -15.30
CA LYS A 124 17.48 9.19 -15.41
C LYS A 124 18.46 8.43 -16.28
N LEU A 125 19.00 7.31 -15.80
CA LEU A 125 19.81 6.41 -16.61
C LEU A 125 18.97 5.27 -17.16
N LYS A 126 19.51 4.60 -18.18
CA LYS A 126 18.87 3.42 -18.76
C LYS A 126 18.74 2.28 -17.73
N ASN A 127 17.67 1.51 -17.83
CA ASN A 127 17.34 0.43 -16.91
C ASN A 127 17.12 -0.92 -17.62
N GLY A 128 16.70 -1.93 -16.88
CA GLY A 128 16.46 -3.27 -17.40
C GLY A 128 15.37 -3.35 -18.49
N THR A 129 14.44 -2.40 -18.54
CA THR A 129 13.41 -2.33 -19.60
C THR A 129 13.98 -1.82 -20.91
N ASP A 130 14.97 -0.92 -20.87
CA ASP A 130 15.71 -0.49 -22.06
C ASP A 130 16.55 -1.64 -22.64
N ASN A 131 17.15 -2.45 -21.75
CA ASN A 131 17.96 -3.61 -22.11
C ASN A 131 18.08 -4.57 -20.91
N ALA A 132 17.62 -5.81 -21.07
CA ALA A 132 17.63 -6.83 -20.02
C ALA A 132 19.04 -7.18 -19.47
N ALA A 133 20.12 -6.81 -20.17
CA ALA A 133 21.49 -6.99 -19.68
C ALA A 133 21.96 -5.89 -18.71
N ILE A 134 21.13 -4.87 -18.45
CA ILE A 134 21.42 -3.80 -17.49
C ILE A 134 21.04 -4.26 -16.08
N ASP A 135 22.03 -4.27 -15.19
CA ASP A 135 21.79 -4.24 -13.75
C ASP A 135 21.85 -2.78 -13.29
N THR A 136 20.73 -2.25 -12.81
CA THR A 136 20.65 -0.84 -12.41
C THR A 136 21.43 -0.48 -11.16
N LEU A 137 21.95 -1.45 -10.40
CA LEU A 137 22.93 -1.17 -9.35
C LEU A 137 24.34 -1.01 -9.94
N ASP A 138 24.65 -1.71 -11.04
CA ASP A 138 25.95 -1.67 -11.70
C ASP A 138 26.00 -0.66 -12.85
N ILE A 139 26.59 0.50 -12.56
CA ILE A 139 26.82 1.55 -13.56
C ILE A 139 27.65 1.08 -14.76
N ALA A 140 28.56 0.12 -14.58
CA ALA A 140 29.35 -0.39 -15.69
C ALA A 140 28.48 -1.15 -16.69
N SER A 141 27.49 -1.90 -16.21
CA SER A 141 26.50 -2.57 -17.06
C SER A 141 25.65 -1.57 -17.86
N ILE A 142 25.23 -0.45 -17.24
CA ILE A 142 24.47 0.62 -17.90
C ILE A 142 25.32 1.24 -19.02
N VAL A 143 26.58 1.57 -18.75
CA VAL A 143 27.48 2.16 -19.75
C VAL A 143 27.76 1.17 -20.89
N ALA A 144 28.01 -0.10 -20.57
CA ALA A 144 28.29 -1.13 -21.57
C ALA A 144 27.10 -1.38 -22.51
N ASN A 145 25.88 -1.23 -22.00
CA ASN A 145 24.64 -1.49 -22.74
C ASN A 145 23.89 -0.22 -23.17
N GLY A 146 24.45 0.97 -22.91
CA GLY A 146 23.80 2.26 -23.17
C GLY A 146 23.73 2.66 -24.65
N GLY A 147 24.46 1.98 -25.54
CA GLY A 147 24.50 2.34 -26.96
C GLY A 147 25.12 3.73 -27.16
N THR A 148 24.35 4.69 -27.67
CA THR A 148 24.83 6.06 -27.91
C THR A 148 24.93 6.92 -26.65
N SER A 149 24.20 6.57 -25.59
CA SER A 149 24.22 7.30 -24.31
C SER A 149 23.73 6.40 -23.16
N PRO A 150 24.39 6.41 -22.00
CA PRO A 150 23.90 5.71 -20.80
C PRO A 150 22.66 6.38 -20.18
N VAL A 151 22.35 7.60 -20.58
CA VAL A 151 21.18 8.37 -20.13
C VAL A 151 19.94 7.93 -20.92
N ALA A 152 18.82 7.79 -20.22
CA ALA A 152 17.53 7.43 -20.83
C ALA A 152 17.03 8.57 -21.74
N SER A 153 16.28 8.25 -22.80
CA SER A 153 15.76 9.27 -23.72
C SER A 153 14.62 10.11 -23.13
N ASP A 154 13.88 9.52 -22.21
CA ASP A 154 12.78 10.08 -21.45
C ASP A 154 13.29 10.57 -20.10
N GLN A 155 13.68 11.85 -20.04
CA GLN A 155 14.20 12.45 -18.80
C GLN A 155 13.08 13.05 -17.95
N PRO A 156 13.20 13.02 -16.62
CA PRO A 156 12.35 13.78 -15.72
C PRO A 156 12.35 15.27 -16.11
N VAL A 157 11.15 15.83 -16.28
CA VAL A 157 10.91 17.21 -16.69
C VAL A 157 10.74 18.09 -15.46
N ALA A 158 11.64 19.05 -15.27
CA ALA A 158 11.55 20.02 -14.17
C ALA A 158 10.21 20.78 -14.15
N GLY A 159 9.62 20.91 -12.97
CA GLY A 159 8.31 21.54 -12.73
C GLY A 159 7.11 20.63 -13.05
N THR A 160 7.30 19.55 -13.81
CA THR A 160 6.28 18.55 -14.12
C THR A 160 6.48 17.30 -13.27
N ASP A 161 7.65 16.67 -13.36
CA ASP A 161 7.95 15.41 -12.67
C ASP A 161 8.68 15.61 -11.35
N TYR A 162 9.40 16.73 -11.20
CA TYR A 162 10.08 17.07 -9.96
C TYR A 162 10.28 18.58 -9.78
N GLU A 163 10.42 19.02 -8.54
CA GLU A 163 10.79 20.38 -8.15
C GLU A 163 12.03 20.37 -7.25
N ALA A 164 12.71 21.51 -7.16
CA ALA A 164 13.84 21.71 -6.27
C ALA A 164 13.72 23.07 -5.60
N ARG A 165 13.98 23.13 -4.29
CA ARG A 165 13.91 24.37 -3.52
C ARG A 165 14.88 24.38 -2.34
N PHE A 166 15.22 25.58 -1.89
CA PHE A 166 15.97 25.78 -0.66
C PHE A 166 15.06 25.58 0.56
N VAL A 167 15.55 24.84 1.55
CA VAL A 167 14.93 24.67 2.87
C VAL A 167 16.00 24.75 3.96
N THR A 168 15.57 24.96 5.19
CA THR A 168 16.44 24.83 6.37
C THR A 168 15.88 23.75 7.29
N LEU A 169 16.75 22.85 7.73
CA LEU A 169 16.45 21.80 8.69
C LEU A 169 17.06 22.16 10.06
N ASP A 170 16.73 21.38 11.09
CA ASP A 170 17.33 21.48 12.43
C ASP A 170 17.16 22.89 13.03
N ASP A 171 15.92 23.41 13.03
CA ASP A 171 15.56 24.75 13.50
C ASP A 171 16.35 25.89 12.82
N GLY A 172 16.67 25.73 11.54
CA GLY A 172 17.42 26.70 10.76
C GLY A 172 18.93 26.47 10.74
N ALA A 173 19.44 25.49 11.48
CA ALA A 173 20.88 25.24 11.60
C ALA A 173 21.49 24.53 10.39
N THR A 174 20.67 23.80 9.62
CA THR A 174 21.15 22.98 8.50
C THR A 174 20.51 23.46 7.18
N PRO A 175 21.18 24.33 6.42
CA PRO A 175 20.78 24.69 5.07
C PRO A 175 20.75 23.46 4.16
N ALA A 176 19.71 23.29 3.33
CA ALA A 176 19.60 22.17 2.41
C ALA A 176 18.84 22.52 1.13
N ILE A 177 19.12 21.77 0.06
CA ILE A 177 18.26 21.71 -1.12
C ILE A 177 17.38 20.47 -1.00
N GLN A 178 16.06 20.67 -1.08
CA GLN A 178 15.06 19.62 -1.15
C GLN A 178 14.68 19.40 -2.62
N ILE A 179 14.67 18.14 -3.07
CA ILE A 179 14.15 17.71 -4.37
C ILE A 179 12.87 16.91 -4.10
N LEU A 180 11.76 17.32 -4.70
CA LEU A 180 10.43 16.75 -4.50
C LEU A 180 9.93 16.12 -5.80
N PRO A 181 9.83 14.77 -5.89
CA PRO A 181 9.10 14.11 -6.96
C PRO A 181 7.63 14.56 -6.97
N LYS A 182 7.02 14.65 -8.15
CA LYS A 182 5.59 14.99 -8.36
C LYS A 182 4.77 13.83 -8.91
N THR A 183 5.46 12.86 -9.47
CA THR A 183 5.03 11.50 -9.80
C THR A 183 6.04 10.56 -9.14
N PRO A 184 5.68 9.32 -8.75
CA PRO A 184 6.67 8.34 -8.36
C PRO A 184 7.75 8.21 -9.45
N LEU A 185 9.02 8.20 -9.03
CA LEU A 185 10.13 7.88 -9.92
C LEU A 185 9.99 6.44 -10.42
N GLU A 186 10.54 6.14 -11.59
CA GLU A 186 10.46 4.78 -12.12
C GLU A 186 11.15 3.80 -11.18
N PRO A 187 10.52 2.66 -10.88
CA PRO A 187 11.12 1.64 -10.03
C PRO A 187 12.33 1.00 -10.72
N LYS A 188 13.21 0.36 -9.93
CA LYS A 188 14.38 -0.40 -10.42
C LYS A 188 15.29 0.43 -11.34
N THR A 189 15.40 1.74 -11.14
CA THR A 189 16.05 2.68 -12.07
C THR A 189 17.13 3.50 -11.36
N LYS A 190 18.29 3.67 -12.03
CA LYS A 190 19.37 4.51 -11.51
C LYS A 190 19.19 5.96 -11.95
N TYR A 191 19.29 6.87 -10.99
CA TYR A 191 19.27 8.32 -11.20
C TYR A 191 20.58 8.94 -10.73
N ILE A 192 21.01 10.01 -11.39
CA ILE A 192 22.08 10.89 -10.93
C ILE A 192 21.47 12.22 -10.51
N VAL A 193 21.74 12.65 -9.28
CA VAL A 193 21.51 14.03 -8.84
C VAL A 193 22.79 14.81 -9.15
N ALA A 194 22.67 15.87 -9.96
CA ALA A 194 23.77 16.77 -10.29
C ALA A 194 23.38 18.21 -9.97
N MET A 195 24.27 18.93 -9.30
CA MET A 195 24.10 20.36 -9.04
C MET A 195 25.26 21.16 -9.61
N THR A 196 24.98 22.40 -10.00
CA THR A 196 25.95 23.24 -10.70
C THR A 196 26.40 24.44 -9.88
N ASP A 197 27.51 25.04 -10.33
CA ASP A 197 28.07 26.28 -9.81
C ASP A 197 27.23 27.53 -10.10
N GLY A 198 26.03 27.37 -10.68
CA GLY A 198 25.03 28.42 -10.79
C GLY A 198 24.35 28.77 -9.46
N ILE A 199 24.39 27.86 -8.48
CA ILE A 199 23.88 28.09 -7.12
C ILE A 199 24.72 29.19 -6.44
N ARG A 200 24.06 30.02 -5.63
CA ARG A 200 24.70 31.10 -4.85
C ARG A 200 24.35 30.98 -3.39
N GLY A 201 25.27 31.42 -2.53
CA GLY A 201 24.94 31.72 -1.15
C GLY A 201 23.96 32.89 -1.06
N ALA A 202 23.23 32.98 0.04
CA ALA A 202 22.27 34.07 0.29
C ALA A 202 22.93 35.48 0.25
N ASP A 203 24.25 35.57 0.45
CA ASP A 203 25.05 36.79 0.34
C ASP A 203 25.69 37.02 -1.05
N GLY A 204 25.36 36.17 -2.02
CA GLY A 204 25.91 36.18 -3.38
C GLY A 204 27.24 35.43 -3.54
N THR A 205 27.73 34.75 -2.50
CA THR A 205 28.96 33.94 -2.58
C THR A 205 28.81 32.82 -3.60
N LEU A 206 29.88 32.56 -4.37
CA LEU A 206 29.90 31.48 -5.36
C LEU A 206 29.89 30.11 -4.68
N SER A 207 29.11 29.18 -5.21
CA SER A 207 29.19 27.78 -4.80
C SER A 207 30.40 27.09 -5.42
N ALA A 208 30.97 26.11 -4.72
CA ALA A 208 32.05 25.25 -5.21
C ALA A 208 31.87 23.81 -4.71
N THR A 209 32.71 22.90 -5.19
CA THR A 209 32.82 21.53 -4.66
C THR A 209 33.27 21.53 -3.20
N SER A 210 32.86 20.51 -2.44
CA SER A 210 33.47 20.23 -1.14
C SER A 210 34.90 19.70 -1.34
N ALA A 211 35.77 19.86 -0.34
CA ALA A 211 37.16 19.40 -0.44
C ALA A 211 37.28 17.88 -0.60
N GLU A 212 36.42 17.11 0.07
CA GLU A 212 36.40 15.65 -0.07
C GLU A 212 35.79 15.21 -1.40
N TYR A 213 34.80 15.93 -1.94
CA TYR A 213 34.28 15.67 -3.27
C TYR A 213 35.36 15.94 -4.34
N GLU A 214 36.04 17.09 -4.28
CA GLU A 214 37.14 17.45 -5.18
C GLU A 214 38.27 16.41 -5.14
N LEU A 215 38.58 15.88 -3.96
CA LEU A 215 39.57 14.81 -3.79
C LEU A 215 39.21 13.54 -4.56
N VAL A 216 37.92 13.16 -4.63
CA VAL A 216 37.48 11.92 -5.28
C VAL A 216 37.00 12.12 -6.72
N SER A 217 36.59 13.33 -7.12
CA SER A 217 36.25 13.64 -8.51
C SER A 217 37.48 13.92 -9.37
N SER A 218 38.60 14.35 -8.76
CA SER A 218 39.85 14.65 -9.46
C SER A 218 40.91 13.54 -9.36
N GLU A 219 42.06 13.78 -9.99
CA GLU A 219 43.26 12.91 -9.95
C GLU A 219 44.21 13.22 -8.78
N LEU A 220 43.76 13.95 -7.76
CA LEU A 220 44.56 14.22 -6.56
C LEU A 220 45.04 12.92 -5.87
N GLU A 221 46.09 12.97 -5.07
CA GLU A 221 46.56 11.78 -4.35
C GLU A 221 45.55 11.39 -3.26
N LEU A 222 45.06 10.15 -3.29
CA LEU A 222 44.14 9.66 -2.26
C LEU A 222 44.87 9.41 -0.94
N PRO A 223 44.31 9.82 0.21
CA PRO A 223 44.87 9.52 1.52
C PRO A 223 44.83 8.01 1.85
N SER A 224 43.99 7.24 1.16
CA SER A 224 43.87 5.79 1.31
C SER A 224 43.46 5.12 -0.01
N SER A 225 44.04 3.96 -0.32
CA SER A 225 43.63 3.13 -1.46
C SER A 225 42.20 2.58 -1.32
N SER A 226 41.63 2.59 -0.10
CA SER A 226 40.23 2.22 0.13
C SER A 226 39.23 3.18 -0.54
N LEU A 227 39.66 4.38 -0.92
CA LEU A 227 38.82 5.38 -1.59
C LEU A 227 38.79 5.24 -3.12
N VAL A 228 39.61 4.34 -3.70
CA VAL A 228 39.66 4.13 -5.16
C VAL A 228 38.30 3.74 -5.75
N PRO A 229 37.50 2.85 -5.13
CA PRO A 229 36.16 2.55 -5.63
C PRO A 229 35.24 3.78 -5.60
N ALA A 230 35.29 4.57 -4.52
CA ALA A 230 34.49 5.79 -4.40
C ALA A 230 34.86 6.83 -5.46
N ARG A 231 36.16 7.05 -5.69
CA ARG A 231 36.65 7.87 -6.82
C ARG A 231 36.10 7.38 -8.16
N SER A 232 36.22 6.07 -8.41
CA SER A 232 35.80 5.49 -9.69
C SER A 232 34.31 5.72 -9.95
N ALA A 233 33.47 5.58 -8.92
CA ALA A 233 32.05 5.84 -9.00
C ALA A 233 31.75 7.33 -9.20
N VAL A 234 32.32 8.23 -8.38
CA VAL A 234 32.09 9.68 -8.51
C VAL A 234 32.53 10.20 -9.87
N GLN A 235 33.71 9.80 -10.36
CA GLN A 235 34.19 10.19 -11.68
C GLN A 235 33.26 9.69 -12.80
N ALA A 236 32.71 8.47 -12.67
CA ALA A 236 31.73 7.96 -13.62
C ALA A 236 30.43 8.76 -13.59
N TRP A 237 29.90 9.04 -12.40
CA TRP A 237 28.68 9.85 -12.22
C TRP A 237 28.86 11.26 -12.79
N GLU A 238 29.97 11.91 -12.46
CA GLU A 238 30.26 13.27 -12.91
C GLU A 238 30.48 13.34 -14.42
N SER A 239 31.14 12.34 -15.00
CA SER A 239 31.34 12.25 -16.44
C SER A 239 30.00 12.10 -17.20
N ILE A 240 29.10 11.24 -16.70
CA ILE A 240 27.76 11.08 -17.29
C ILE A 240 26.95 12.36 -17.13
N ALA A 241 26.95 12.96 -15.92
CA ALA A 241 26.27 14.22 -15.66
C ALA A 241 26.79 15.35 -16.56
N GLY A 242 28.10 15.53 -16.67
CA GLY A 242 28.71 16.55 -17.52
C GLY A 242 28.38 16.35 -19.01
N GLY A 243 28.35 15.10 -19.48
CA GLY A 243 27.91 14.76 -20.83
C GLY A 243 26.44 15.11 -21.08
N PHE A 244 25.57 14.78 -20.13
CA PHE A 244 24.15 15.16 -20.16
C PHE A 244 23.97 16.68 -20.18
N LEU A 245 24.60 17.40 -19.26
CA LEU A 245 24.49 18.86 -19.15
C LEU A 245 24.96 19.55 -20.43
N SER A 246 26.06 19.08 -21.04
CA SER A 246 26.54 19.61 -22.31
C SER A 246 25.52 19.41 -23.43
N ALA A 247 24.86 18.24 -23.49
CA ALA A 247 23.81 18.00 -24.48
C ALA A 247 22.56 18.86 -24.21
N ALA A 248 22.04 18.84 -22.98
CA ALA A 248 20.81 19.51 -22.59
C ALA A 248 20.89 21.04 -22.70
N SER A 249 22.06 21.61 -22.44
CA SER A 249 22.30 23.06 -22.45
C SER A 249 22.94 23.59 -23.74
N SER A 250 23.08 22.76 -24.78
CA SER A 250 23.84 23.09 -25.99
C SER A 250 25.27 23.59 -25.71
N GLY A 251 25.93 22.99 -24.72
CA GLY A 251 27.31 23.25 -24.30
C GLY A 251 27.50 24.44 -23.35
N GLN A 252 26.42 25.04 -22.84
CA GLN A 252 26.51 26.14 -21.86
C GLN A 252 26.94 25.66 -20.48
N LEU A 253 26.48 24.47 -20.09
CA LEU A 253 26.87 23.73 -18.90
C LEU A 253 27.68 22.51 -19.33
N ASN A 254 28.69 22.15 -18.55
CA ASN A 254 29.49 20.94 -18.77
C ASN A 254 30.01 20.40 -17.43
N GLN A 255 30.94 19.44 -17.48
CA GLN A 255 31.51 18.82 -16.29
C GLN A 255 32.14 19.83 -15.31
N ASP A 256 32.80 20.89 -15.82
CA ASP A 256 33.45 21.91 -14.98
C ASP A 256 32.45 22.74 -14.16
N ASN A 257 31.17 22.73 -14.53
CA ASN A 257 30.11 23.40 -13.78
C ASN A 257 29.59 22.55 -12.62
N VAL A 258 29.90 21.26 -12.54
CA VAL A 258 29.33 20.36 -11.52
C VAL A 258 30.02 20.61 -10.17
N ILE A 259 29.23 20.97 -9.15
CA ILE A 259 29.72 21.13 -7.76
C ILE A 259 29.51 19.87 -6.92
N ILE A 260 28.61 18.98 -7.35
CA ILE A 260 28.41 17.64 -6.80
C ILE A 260 27.61 16.80 -7.80
N SER A 261 27.97 15.52 -7.88
CA SER A 261 27.15 14.49 -8.51
C SER A 261 27.16 13.23 -7.65
N TYR A 262 25.99 12.61 -7.50
CA TYR A 262 25.88 11.30 -6.87
C TYR A 262 24.74 10.50 -7.50
N ALA A 263 24.84 9.17 -7.45
CA ALA A 263 23.79 8.30 -7.96
C ALA A 263 23.02 7.62 -6.82
N PHE A 264 21.75 7.34 -7.11
CA PHE A 264 20.90 6.47 -6.31
C PHE A 264 20.06 5.59 -7.23
N THR A 265 19.70 4.40 -6.77
CA THR A 265 18.83 3.47 -7.49
C THR A 265 17.52 3.31 -6.73
N THR A 266 16.39 3.41 -7.43
CA THR A 266 15.06 3.21 -6.85
C THR A 266 14.79 1.72 -6.58
N THR A 267 14.06 1.44 -5.50
CA THR A 267 13.58 0.11 -5.13
C THR A 267 12.60 -0.44 -6.17
N GLY A 268 12.33 -1.74 -6.11
CA GLY A 268 11.18 -2.32 -6.81
C GLY A 268 9.89 -2.04 -6.03
N THR A 269 8.79 -1.86 -6.74
CA THR A 269 7.52 -1.48 -6.12
C THR A 269 6.53 -2.63 -6.19
N THR A 270 5.96 -2.89 -7.38
CA THR A 270 4.84 -3.83 -7.54
C THR A 270 5.26 -5.29 -7.64
N ASP A 271 6.54 -5.55 -7.89
CA ASP A 271 7.07 -6.87 -8.22
C ASP A 271 6.78 -7.94 -7.16
N VAL A 272 6.87 -7.58 -5.87
CA VAL A 272 6.69 -8.54 -4.77
C VAL A 272 5.25 -9.04 -4.71
N LEU A 273 4.27 -8.13 -4.76
CA LEU A 273 2.86 -8.53 -4.68
C LEU A 273 2.39 -9.21 -5.96
N HIS A 274 2.87 -8.81 -7.14
CA HIS A 274 2.59 -9.52 -8.39
C HIS A 274 3.13 -10.96 -8.37
N ALA A 275 4.37 -11.16 -7.92
CA ALA A 275 4.97 -12.49 -7.86
C ALA A 275 4.35 -13.39 -6.79
N MET A 276 3.93 -12.82 -5.65
CA MET A 276 3.18 -13.56 -4.64
C MET A 276 1.76 -13.91 -5.11
N ALA A 277 1.12 -13.04 -5.90
CA ALA A 277 -0.20 -13.28 -6.48
C ALA A 277 -0.15 -14.30 -7.63
N ALA A 278 0.91 -14.28 -8.43
CA ALA A 278 1.10 -15.18 -9.56
C ALA A 278 2.61 -15.35 -9.83
N PRO A 279 3.26 -16.44 -9.37
CA PRO A 279 4.71 -16.63 -9.50
C PRO A 279 5.22 -16.64 -10.95
N GLY A 280 4.36 -16.95 -11.92
CA GLY A 280 4.63 -16.79 -13.35
C GLY A 280 5.09 -15.38 -13.75
N THR A 281 4.63 -14.33 -13.05
CA THR A 281 5.04 -12.94 -13.30
C THR A 281 6.54 -12.72 -13.03
N PHE A 282 7.09 -13.32 -11.96
CA PHE A 282 8.52 -13.30 -11.70
C PHE A 282 9.28 -14.09 -12.77
N LEU A 283 8.79 -15.27 -13.13
CA LEU A 283 9.43 -16.12 -14.15
C LEU A 283 9.45 -15.45 -15.53
N ALA A 284 8.45 -14.64 -15.87
CA ALA A 284 8.43 -13.85 -17.10
C ALA A 284 9.60 -12.84 -17.16
N THR A 285 10.06 -12.34 -16.01
CA THR A 285 11.27 -11.49 -15.94
C THR A 285 12.56 -12.29 -16.13
N GLN A 286 12.56 -13.59 -15.82
CA GLN A 286 13.71 -14.47 -15.93
C GLN A 286 13.83 -15.12 -17.32
N PHE A 287 12.70 -15.39 -17.98
CA PHE A 287 12.62 -16.10 -19.25
C PHE A 287 12.03 -15.22 -20.35
N THR A 288 12.84 -14.34 -20.92
CA THR A 288 12.43 -13.36 -21.95
C THR A 288 12.38 -13.93 -23.38
N SER A 289 12.56 -15.24 -23.56
CA SER A 289 12.46 -15.89 -24.87
C SER A 289 12.06 -17.35 -24.79
N VAL A 290 11.34 -17.83 -25.83
CA VAL A 290 10.97 -19.25 -25.98
C VAL A 290 12.18 -20.17 -25.87
N ALA A 291 13.31 -19.79 -26.46
CA ALA A 291 14.52 -20.62 -26.42
C ALA A 291 15.07 -20.80 -25.00
N ALA A 292 15.03 -19.75 -24.18
CA ALA A 292 15.46 -19.83 -22.78
C ALA A 292 14.52 -20.72 -21.96
N ALA A 293 13.20 -20.54 -22.12
CA ALA A 293 12.19 -21.34 -21.42
C ALA A 293 12.24 -22.83 -21.83
N GLU A 294 12.33 -23.13 -23.14
CA GLU A 294 12.48 -24.51 -23.64
C GLU A 294 13.74 -25.18 -23.10
N THR A 295 14.85 -24.43 -22.98
CA THR A 295 16.11 -24.95 -22.42
C THR A 295 15.94 -25.30 -20.93
N ALA A 296 15.27 -24.43 -20.17
CA ALA A 296 15.02 -24.66 -18.74
C ALA A 296 14.13 -25.89 -18.51
N ILE A 297 13.03 -26.01 -19.27
CA ILE A 297 12.14 -27.17 -19.21
C ILE A 297 12.89 -28.44 -19.61
N SER A 298 13.64 -28.40 -20.71
CA SER A 298 14.39 -29.56 -21.18
C SER A 298 15.39 -30.07 -20.13
N ALA A 299 16.12 -29.15 -19.50
CA ALA A 299 17.07 -29.48 -18.44
C ALA A 299 16.37 -30.11 -17.23
N SER A 300 15.25 -29.52 -16.79
CA SER A 300 14.47 -30.00 -15.64
C SER A 300 13.87 -31.39 -15.90
N VAL A 301 13.22 -31.59 -17.05
CA VAL A 301 12.60 -32.86 -17.44
C VAL A 301 13.65 -33.95 -17.63
N ALA A 302 14.77 -33.64 -18.29
CA ALA A 302 15.86 -34.59 -18.47
C ALA A 302 16.47 -35.00 -17.12
N ALA A 303 16.74 -34.05 -16.22
CA ALA A 303 17.26 -34.33 -14.89
C ALA A 303 16.33 -35.25 -14.07
N LYS A 304 15.01 -35.02 -14.14
CA LYS A 304 14.01 -35.89 -13.49
C LYS A 304 14.01 -37.31 -14.08
N ALA A 305 14.08 -37.43 -15.41
CA ALA A 305 14.14 -38.73 -16.08
C ALA A 305 15.42 -39.50 -15.71
N GLU A 306 16.57 -38.83 -15.67
CA GLU A 306 17.85 -39.42 -15.26
C GLU A 306 17.83 -39.86 -13.80
N ALA A 307 17.27 -39.04 -12.90
CA ALA A 307 17.06 -39.42 -11.50
C ALA A 307 16.13 -40.65 -11.36
N GLY A 308 15.18 -40.82 -12.29
CA GLY A 308 14.32 -41.99 -12.45
C GLY A 308 15.00 -43.21 -13.11
N GLY A 309 16.27 -43.11 -13.48
CA GLY A 309 17.06 -44.20 -14.07
C GLY A 309 17.07 -44.27 -15.59
N ALA A 310 16.56 -43.25 -16.29
CA ALA A 310 16.71 -43.14 -17.74
C ALA A 310 18.17 -42.87 -18.13
N ASP A 311 18.60 -43.36 -19.30
CA ASP A 311 19.86 -42.90 -19.89
C ASP A 311 19.69 -41.51 -20.52
N ALA A 312 20.81 -40.82 -20.77
CA ALA A 312 20.80 -39.45 -21.29
C ALA A 312 20.04 -39.30 -22.63
N ALA A 313 20.05 -40.32 -23.48
CA ALA A 313 19.34 -40.28 -24.76
C ALA A 313 17.82 -40.39 -24.56
N THR A 314 17.39 -41.26 -23.65
CA THR A 314 15.98 -41.43 -23.27
C THR A 314 15.48 -40.18 -22.54
N ALA A 315 16.27 -39.62 -21.62
CA ALA A 315 15.95 -38.40 -20.90
C ALA A 315 15.77 -37.20 -21.86
N ALA A 316 16.65 -37.04 -22.84
CA ALA A 316 16.52 -36.00 -23.87
C ALA A 316 15.26 -36.21 -24.74
N ALA A 317 14.92 -37.45 -25.10
CA ALA A 317 13.70 -37.73 -25.86
C ALA A 317 12.42 -37.45 -25.06
N ILE A 318 12.42 -37.71 -23.74
CA ILE A 318 11.31 -37.36 -22.85
C ILE A 318 11.15 -35.83 -22.75
N ALA A 319 12.27 -35.11 -22.65
CA ALA A 319 12.28 -33.64 -22.64
C ALA A 319 11.69 -33.02 -23.91
N GLU A 320 12.08 -33.50 -25.10
CA GLU A 320 11.50 -33.03 -26.36
C GLU A 320 10.00 -33.37 -26.47
N GLY A 321 9.59 -34.57 -26.06
CA GLY A 321 8.17 -34.95 -26.02
C GLY A 321 7.34 -34.04 -25.12
N ALA A 322 7.88 -33.64 -23.96
CA ALA A 322 7.21 -32.70 -23.06
C ALA A 322 7.00 -31.32 -23.73
N LEU A 323 7.98 -30.82 -24.48
CA LEU A 323 7.83 -29.56 -25.21
C LEU A 323 6.79 -29.66 -26.34
N ASP A 324 6.73 -30.78 -27.05
CA ASP A 324 5.73 -31.01 -28.08
C ASP A 324 4.31 -31.11 -27.49
N ASP A 325 4.16 -31.72 -26.30
CA ASP A 325 2.88 -31.78 -25.58
C ASP A 325 2.41 -30.36 -25.18
N ILE A 326 3.31 -29.53 -24.64
CA ILE A 326 3.00 -28.12 -24.29
C ILE A 326 2.58 -27.35 -25.54
N ALA A 327 3.31 -27.50 -26.65
CA ALA A 327 2.97 -26.86 -27.92
C ALA A 327 1.60 -27.31 -28.44
N ALA A 328 1.27 -28.60 -28.33
CA ALA A 328 -0.03 -29.14 -28.74
C ALA A 328 -1.18 -28.59 -27.89
N VAL A 329 -1.02 -28.49 -26.56
CA VAL A 329 -2.01 -27.86 -25.67
C VAL A 329 -2.20 -26.39 -26.03
N THR A 330 -1.10 -25.66 -26.22
CA THR A 330 -1.11 -24.23 -26.60
C THR A 330 -1.88 -24.03 -27.91
N ALA A 331 -1.59 -24.84 -28.93
CA ALA A 331 -2.28 -24.79 -30.21
C ALA A 331 -3.79 -25.11 -30.07
N GLY A 332 -4.15 -26.05 -29.20
CA GLY A 332 -5.53 -26.36 -28.85
C GLY A 332 -6.27 -25.15 -28.30
N LEU A 333 -5.69 -24.45 -27.33
CA LEU A 333 -6.25 -23.23 -26.73
C LEU A 333 -6.42 -22.12 -27.76
N VAL A 334 -5.38 -21.82 -28.54
CA VAL A 334 -5.42 -20.80 -29.60
C VAL A 334 -6.51 -21.10 -30.62
N ASN A 335 -6.65 -22.36 -31.05
CA ASN A 335 -7.68 -22.76 -32.01
C ASN A 335 -9.09 -22.68 -31.43
N SER A 336 -9.24 -22.99 -30.14
CA SER A 336 -10.51 -22.89 -29.42
C SER A 336 -10.97 -21.44 -29.35
N GLU A 337 -10.09 -20.54 -28.93
CA GLU A 337 -10.35 -19.09 -28.83
C GLU A 337 -10.71 -18.50 -30.19
N ALA A 338 -9.99 -18.91 -31.25
CA ALA A 338 -10.26 -18.45 -32.59
C ALA A 338 -11.55 -19.02 -33.23
N GLY A 339 -12.14 -20.07 -32.65
CA GLY A 339 -13.22 -20.84 -33.27
C GLY A 339 -12.85 -21.50 -34.60
N THR A 340 -11.56 -21.57 -34.94
CA THR A 340 -11.02 -22.13 -36.19
C THR A 340 -9.59 -22.62 -35.99
N THR A 341 -9.10 -23.49 -36.88
CA THR A 341 -7.70 -23.94 -36.85
C THR A 341 -6.78 -22.84 -37.41
N ILE A 342 -6.09 -22.13 -36.52
CA ILE A 342 -4.99 -21.20 -36.82
C ILE A 342 -3.63 -21.90 -36.72
N VAL A 343 -3.48 -22.83 -35.77
CA VAL A 343 -2.24 -23.58 -35.52
C VAL A 343 -2.52 -25.08 -35.74
N PRO A 344 -1.78 -25.78 -36.63
CA PRO A 344 -1.92 -27.22 -36.77
C PRO A 344 -1.49 -27.93 -35.48
N VAL A 345 -2.16 -29.03 -35.12
CA VAL A 345 -1.81 -29.88 -33.96
C VAL A 345 -1.16 -31.18 -34.49
N ASP A 346 0.07 -31.04 -34.98
CA ASP A 346 0.90 -32.10 -35.55
C ASP A 346 2.41 -31.88 -35.26
N ASP A 347 3.30 -32.56 -35.99
CA ASP A 347 4.75 -32.44 -35.84
C ASP A 347 5.31 -31.06 -36.24
N THR A 348 4.49 -30.18 -36.82
CA THR A 348 4.88 -28.81 -37.17
C THR A 348 4.43 -27.77 -36.15
N THR A 349 3.58 -28.13 -35.17
CA THR A 349 2.94 -27.24 -34.18
C THR A 349 3.94 -26.26 -33.56
N ARG A 350 4.98 -26.80 -32.92
CA ARG A 350 6.00 -26.01 -32.20
C ARG A 350 6.76 -25.07 -33.12
N ALA A 351 7.01 -25.47 -34.36
CA ALA A 351 7.66 -24.63 -35.36
C ALA A 351 6.76 -23.46 -35.80
N VAL A 352 5.46 -23.69 -35.92
CA VAL A 352 4.46 -22.66 -36.25
C VAL A 352 4.34 -21.64 -35.12
N LEU A 353 4.22 -22.11 -33.87
CA LEU A 353 4.17 -21.23 -32.69
C LEU A 353 5.40 -20.32 -32.59
N LYS A 354 6.61 -20.87 -32.81
CA LYS A 354 7.86 -20.11 -32.77
C LYS A 354 8.06 -19.17 -33.96
N GLY A 355 7.42 -19.46 -35.10
CA GLY A 355 7.64 -18.75 -36.36
C GLY A 355 6.82 -17.48 -36.52
N ASN A 356 5.83 -17.25 -35.66
CA ASN A 356 4.94 -16.09 -35.66
C ASN A 356 5.11 -15.32 -34.34
N SER A 357 5.23 -13.99 -34.39
CA SER A 357 5.48 -13.15 -33.20
C SER A 357 4.40 -13.32 -32.13
N ASP A 358 3.14 -13.26 -32.54
CA ASP A 358 1.98 -13.23 -31.65
C ASP A 358 1.78 -14.63 -31.03
N LEU A 359 1.94 -15.68 -31.84
CA LEU A 359 1.89 -17.06 -31.35
C LEU A 359 3.09 -17.44 -30.48
N SER A 360 4.25 -16.82 -30.73
CA SER A 360 5.47 -17.07 -29.95
C SER A 360 5.35 -16.48 -28.55
N GLU A 361 4.61 -15.40 -28.38
CA GLU A 361 4.31 -14.81 -27.08
C GLU A 361 3.35 -15.70 -26.28
N VAL A 362 2.24 -16.14 -26.91
CA VAL A 362 1.31 -17.10 -26.30
C VAL A 362 2.01 -18.40 -25.90
N TYR A 363 2.90 -18.91 -26.75
CA TYR A 363 3.69 -20.10 -26.43
C TYR A 363 4.72 -19.86 -25.33
N LEU A 364 5.33 -18.68 -25.26
CA LEU A 364 6.21 -18.33 -24.14
C LEU A 364 5.45 -18.30 -22.81
N ILE A 365 4.24 -17.70 -22.79
CA ILE A 365 3.35 -17.70 -21.62
C ILE A 365 3.05 -19.14 -21.19
N ALA A 366 2.67 -20.02 -22.12
CA ALA A 366 2.41 -21.43 -21.81
C ALA A 366 3.63 -22.16 -21.23
N LEU A 367 4.83 -21.90 -21.76
CA LEU A 367 6.06 -22.46 -21.20
C LEU A 367 6.35 -21.92 -19.79
N ILE A 368 6.14 -20.63 -19.55
CA ILE A 368 6.31 -20.02 -18.22
C ILE A 368 5.33 -20.62 -17.23
N SER A 369 4.06 -20.76 -17.58
CA SER A 369 3.05 -21.40 -16.71
C SER A 369 3.45 -22.83 -16.38
N VAL A 370 3.99 -23.61 -17.33
CA VAL A 370 4.48 -24.96 -17.04
C VAL A 370 5.71 -24.97 -16.13
N ILE A 371 6.58 -23.95 -16.20
CA ILE A 371 7.70 -23.79 -15.26
C ILE A 371 7.17 -23.44 -13.86
N ALA A 372 6.16 -22.57 -13.78
CA ALA A 372 5.51 -22.14 -12.55
C ALA A 372 4.78 -23.29 -11.86
N ASP A 373 3.89 -24.00 -12.57
CA ASP A 373 3.19 -25.20 -12.11
C ASP A 373 4.16 -26.34 -11.77
N GLY A 374 5.23 -26.43 -12.56
CA GLY A 374 6.22 -27.49 -12.57
C GLY A 374 5.63 -28.83 -12.99
N SER A 375 6.29 -29.57 -13.89
CA SER A 375 5.96 -31.00 -14.10
C SER A 375 6.48 -31.84 -12.90
N GLY A 376 6.06 -31.51 -11.67
CA GLY A 376 6.55 -31.92 -10.36
C GLY A 376 6.06 -30.97 -9.24
N ALA A 377 6.89 -30.66 -8.23
CA ALA A 377 6.57 -29.60 -7.25
C ALA A 377 7.01 -28.23 -7.78
N GLY A 378 6.26 -27.63 -8.71
CA GLY A 378 6.60 -26.32 -9.25
C GLY A 378 6.52 -25.19 -8.22
N LEU A 379 6.92 -24.01 -8.69
CA LEU A 379 6.92 -22.78 -7.90
C LEU A 379 5.52 -22.46 -7.35
N ASP A 380 4.45 -22.69 -8.10
CA ASP A 380 3.07 -22.43 -7.68
C ASP A 380 2.57 -23.42 -6.62
N ALA A 381 3.22 -24.58 -6.49
CA ALA A 381 2.95 -25.53 -5.41
C ALA A 381 3.74 -25.21 -4.12
N ILE A 382 4.77 -24.36 -4.21
CA ILE A 382 5.68 -24.02 -3.10
C ILE A 382 5.38 -22.62 -2.57
N VAL A 383 5.17 -21.67 -3.48
CA VAL A 383 4.67 -20.33 -3.18
C VAL A 383 3.16 -20.46 -3.05
N ASP A 384 2.65 -20.19 -1.85
CA ASP A 384 1.22 -20.30 -1.58
C ASP A 384 0.48 -19.09 -2.20
N MET A 385 0.24 -19.18 -3.50
CA MET A 385 -0.42 -18.13 -4.28
C MET A 385 -1.93 -18.08 -3.98
N PRO A 386 -2.59 -16.92 -4.19
CA PRO A 386 -4.03 -16.78 -4.05
C PRO A 386 -4.81 -17.83 -4.84
N SER A 387 -5.69 -18.53 -4.14
CA SER A 387 -6.55 -19.60 -4.63
C SER A 387 -7.73 -19.76 -3.67
N SER A 388 -8.76 -20.49 -4.09
CA SER A 388 -9.91 -20.77 -3.22
C SER A 388 -9.47 -21.41 -1.91
N ARG A 389 -10.01 -20.90 -0.80
CA ARG A 389 -9.70 -21.31 0.57
C ARG A 389 -10.90 -21.91 1.26
N THR A 390 -10.62 -22.65 2.33
CA THR A 390 -11.67 -23.27 3.11
C THR A 390 -12.43 -22.21 3.90
N TYR A 391 -13.67 -21.96 3.48
CA TYR A 391 -14.65 -21.23 4.26
C TYR A 391 -15.49 -22.19 5.13
N SER A 392 -15.75 -21.81 6.37
CA SER A 392 -16.56 -22.58 7.32
C SER A 392 -17.61 -21.64 7.95
N PRO A 393 -18.90 -21.74 7.59
CA PRO A 393 -19.93 -20.92 8.22
C PRO A 393 -20.07 -21.29 9.71
N ILE A 394 -20.29 -20.30 10.57
CA ILE A 394 -20.63 -20.58 11.98
C ILE A 394 -22.05 -21.17 12.00
N PRO A 395 -22.26 -22.40 12.51
CA PRO A 395 -23.53 -23.08 12.37
C PRO A 395 -24.57 -22.61 13.39
N GLY A 396 -25.80 -22.44 12.93
CA GLY A 396 -26.99 -22.11 13.71
C GLY A 396 -27.87 -23.33 13.98
N LEU A 397 -29.12 -23.08 14.38
CA LEU A 397 -30.11 -24.16 14.61
C LEU A 397 -30.58 -24.84 13.30
N ALA A 398 -30.52 -24.11 12.18
CA ALA A 398 -30.87 -24.58 10.84
C ALA A 398 -30.02 -23.85 9.81
N GLY A 399 -28.91 -24.46 9.36
CA GLY A 399 -27.91 -23.83 8.50
C GLY A 399 -26.89 -23.01 9.30
N ALA A 400 -26.44 -21.89 8.76
CA ALA A 400 -25.56 -20.93 9.40
C ALA A 400 -26.30 -20.06 10.44
N ALA A 401 -25.56 -19.57 11.42
CA ALA A 401 -26.04 -18.59 12.37
C ALA A 401 -26.25 -17.25 11.64
N ALA A 402 -27.47 -16.74 11.69
CA ALA A 402 -27.86 -15.49 11.04
C ALA A 402 -28.35 -14.48 12.07
N LEU A 403 -27.94 -13.23 11.94
CA LEU A 403 -28.46 -12.08 12.67
C LEU A 403 -29.26 -11.20 11.70
N PRO A 404 -30.61 -11.21 11.74
CA PRO A 404 -31.43 -10.32 10.92
C PRO A 404 -31.11 -8.84 11.20
N TYR A 405 -31.10 -8.01 10.16
CA TYR A 405 -30.86 -6.57 10.31
C TYR A 405 -31.86 -5.89 11.25
N ASP A 406 -33.12 -6.29 11.22
CA ASP A 406 -34.16 -5.78 12.14
C ASP A 406 -33.74 -5.95 13.61
N THR A 407 -33.15 -7.10 13.95
CA THR A 407 -32.70 -7.41 15.31
C THR A 407 -31.49 -6.57 15.69
N PHE A 408 -30.52 -6.45 14.78
CA PHE A 408 -29.33 -5.62 15.00
C PHE A 408 -29.71 -4.14 15.18
N LEU A 409 -30.50 -3.59 14.25
CA LEU A 409 -30.95 -2.19 14.28
C LEU A 409 -31.81 -1.89 15.51
N ALA A 410 -32.70 -2.81 15.90
CA ALA A 410 -33.47 -2.64 17.13
C ALA A 410 -32.56 -2.52 18.36
N ALA A 411 -31.50 -3.34 18.45
CA ALA A 411 -30.54 -3.27 19.54
C ALA A 411 -29.68 -2.00 19.49
N ALA A 412 -29.23 -1.60 18.29
CA ALA A 412 -28.38 -0.42 18.10
C ALA A 412 -29.12 0.90 18.37
N LEU A 413 -30.41 0.98 18.00
CA LEU A 413 -31.19 2.23 18.03
C LEU A 413 -32.04 2.41 19.29
N GLU A 414 -32.16 1.39 20.16
CA GLU A 414 -33.02 1.49 21.36
C GLU A 414 -32.63 2.69 22.25
N GLY A 415 -31.33 2.90 22.45
CA GLY A 415 -30.79 4.01 23.25
C GLY A 415 -31.16 5.37 22.65
N ASP A 416 -30.89 5.57 21.37
CA ASP A 416 -31.17 6.84 20.68
C ASP A 416 -32.66 7.17 20.65
N VAL A 417 -33.52 6.16 20.40
CA VAL A 417 -34.98 6.36 20.41
C VAL A 417 -35.46 6.68 21.83
N ARG A 418 -34.90 6.03 22.85
CA ARG A 418 -35.19 6.33 24.26
C ARG A 418 -34.81 7.78 24.61
N ASP A 419 -33.63 8.22 24.21
CA ASP A 419 -33.12 9.57 24.47
C ASP A 419 -33.95 10.63 23.73
N ALA A 420 -34.38 10.34 22.49
CA ALA A 420 -35.28 11.21 21.74
C ALA A 420 -36.66 11.35 22.43
N ILE A 421 -37.20 10.26 22.98
CA ILE A 421 -38.43 10.29 23.78
C ILE A 421 -38.22 11.13 25.05
N GLU A 422 -37.12 10.92 25.76
CA GLU A 422 -36.76 11.69 26.96
C GLU A 422 -36.63 13.19 26.64
N ALA A 423 -35.90 13.55 25.60
CA ALA A 423 -35.74 14.93 25.15
C ALA A 423 -37.11 15.59 24.85
N THR A 424 -38.00 14.86 24.19
CA THR A 424 -39.37 15.32 23.90
C THR A 424 -40.17 15.56 25.19
N VAL A 425 -40.04 14.68 26.18
CA VAL A 425 -40.71 14.86 27.49
C VAL A 425 -40.14 16.07 28.22
N ARG A 426 -38.80 16.22 28.26
CA ARG A 426 -38.14 17.35 28.93
C ARG A 426 -38.45 18.70 28.26
N ALA A 427 -38.69 18.70 26.96
CA ALA A 427 -39.11 19.89 26.22
C ALA A 427 -40.60 20.25 26.39
N ASN A 428 -41.39 19.44 27.10
CA ASN A 428 -42.82 19.67 27.28
C ASN A 428 -43.09 20.86 28.24
N PRO A 429 -43.69 21.96 27.77
CA PRO A 429 -43.93 23.14 28.61
C PRO A 429 -44.88 22.89 29.80
N ALA A 430 -45.66 21.80 29.77
CA ALA A 430 -46.51 21.40 30.89
C ALA A 430 -45.70 20.90 32.11
N LEU A 431 -44.42 20.60 31.94
CA LEU A 431 -43.49 20.19 32.99
C LEU A 431 -42.58 21.34 33.47
N ASP A 432 -42.77 22.57 32.95
CA ASP A 432 -42.00 23.74 33.37
C ASP A 432 -42.17 24.00 34.87
N GLY A 433 -41.07 23.90 35.62
CA GLY A 433 -41.04 24.07 37.08
C GLY A 433 -41.51 22.86 37.89
N ALA A 434 -41.74 21.71 37.25
CA ALA A 434 -41.91 20.43 37.94
C ALA A 434 -40.59 19.98 38.59
N ASP A 435 -40.67 19.16 39.64
CA ASP A 435 -39.48 18.55 40.22
C ASP A 435 -38.98 17.35 39.38
N GLU A 436 -37.72 16.98 39.57
CA GLU A 436 -37.08 15.91 38.79
C GLU A 436 -37.79 14.55 38.94
N ALA A 437 -38.45 14.30 40.08
CA ALA A 437 -39.17 13.04 40.28
C ALA A 437 -40.43 12.98 39.40
N VAL A 438 -41.12 14.11 39.22
CA VAL A 438 -42.26 14.23 38.30
C VAL A 438 -41.80 14.13 36.85
N ILE A 439 -40.67 14.77 36.50
CA ILE A 439 -40.10 14.69 35.15
C ILE A 439 -39.70 13.24 34.85
N GLN A 440 -38.99 12.56 35.76
CA GLN A 440 -38.58 11.17 35.58
C GLN A 440 -39.78 10.22 35.46
N ALA A 441 -40.82 10.39 36.30
CA ALA A 441 -42.02 9.57 36.18
C ALA A 441 -42.76 9.76 34.84
N ALA A 442 -42.72 10.98 34.28
CA ALA A 442 -43.26 11.27 32.96
C ALA A 442 -42.40 10.63 31.85
N ILE A 443 -41.06 10.67 31.97
CA ILE A 443 -40.12 10.00 31.08
C ILE A 443 -40.38 8.49 31.08
N ASP A 444 -40.41 7.85 32.23
CA ASP A 444 -40.63 6.40 32.37
C ASP A 444 -41.97 5.96 31.74
N THR A 445 -43.02 6.77 31.94
CA THR A 445 -44.34 6.55 31.33
C THR A 445 -44.29 6.67 29.81
N ALA A 446 -43.62 7.70 29.29
CA ALA A 446 -43.52 7.94 27.85
C ALA A 446 -42.67 6.86 27.16
N ILE A 447 -41.55 6.46 27.76
CA ILE A 447 -40.70 5.36 27.29
C ILE A 447 -41.54 4.08 27.21
N SER A 448 -42.23 3.71 28.31
CA SER A 448 -43.04 2.48 28.34
C SER A 448 -44.17 2.47 27.30
N ALA A 449 -44.73 3.64 26.98
CA ALA A 449 -45.83 3.77 26.02
C ALA A 449 -45.36 3.82 24.56
N ASN A 450 -44.24 4.48 24.28
CA ASN A 450 -43.87 4.89 22.92
C ASN A 450 -42.65 4.13 22.36
N LEU A 451 -41.72 3.69 23.21
CA LEU A 451 -40.46 3.08 22.77
C LEU A 451 -40.69 1.87 21.83
N PRO A 452 -41.56 0.89 22.14
CA PRO A 452 -41.74 -0.27 21.26
C PRO A 452 -42.23 0.10 19.86
N THR A 453 -43.16 1.06 19.76
CA THR A 453 -43.74 1.47 18.48
C THR A 453 -42.83 2.39 17.69
N GLN A 454 -42.11 3.31 18.35
CA GLN A 454 -41.19 4.22 17.67
C GLN A 454 -39.94 3.46 17.20
N LEU A 455 -39.39 2.58 18.03
CA LEU A 455 -38.26 1.74 17.66
C LEU A 455 -38.61 0.84 16.46
N ALA A 456 -39.76 0.17 16.49
CA ALA A 456 -40.20 -0.66 15.36
C ALA A 456 -40.42 0.16 14.07
N ALA A 457 -40.91 1.39 14.17
CA ALA A 457 -41.05 2.27 13.02
C ALA A 457 -39.68 2.68 12.45
N THR A 458 -38.76 3.16 13.29
CA THR A 458 -37.41 3.54 12.87
C THR A 458 -36.65 2.37 12.26
N VAL A 459 -36.73 1.18 12.86
CA VAL A 459 -36.12 -0.05 12.30
C VAL A 459 -36.74 -0.39 10.95
N GLY A 460 -38.06 -0.32 10.82
CA GLY A 460 -38.76 -0.61 9.55
C GLY A 460 -38.43 0.37 8.43
N GLU A 461 -38.04 1.61 8.75
CA GLU A 461 -37.59 2.61 7.77
C GLU A 461 -36.14 2.38 7.31
N LEU A 462 -35.28 1.81 8.17
CA LEU A 462 -33.85 1.67 7.90
C LEU A 462 -33.44 0.28 7.44
N SER A 463 -34.17 -0.76 7.84
CA SER A 463 -33.77 -2.14 7.59
C SER A 463 -33.92 -2.55 6.13
N SER A 464 -32.93 -3.24 5.60
CA SER A 464 -33.03 -3.99 4.35
C SER A 464 -33.90 -5.24 4.44
N GLY A 465 -34.20 -5.72 5.65
CA GLY A 465 -34.81 -7.03 5.88
C GLY A 465 -33.90 -8.22 5.56
N GLY A 466 -32.63 -7.98 5.22
CA GLY A 466 -31.61 -9.00 5.01
C GLY A 466 -31.04 -9.56 6.32
N ALA A 467 -29.95 -10.33 6.21
CA ALA A 467 -29.30 -10.96 7.36
C ALA A 467 -27.78 -10.89 7.30
N ILE A 468 -27.18 -10.84 8.48
CA ILE A 468 -25.73 -10.84 8.70
C ILE A 468 -25.28 -12.22 9.14
N TYR A 469 -24.20 -12.72 8.53
CA TYR A 469 -23.60 -14.01 8.77
C TYR A 469 -22.13 -13.85 9.18
N GLN A 470 -21.59 -14.84 9.88
CA GLN A 470 -20.16 -14.96 10.13
C GLN A 470 -19.66 -16.37 9.90
N GLY A 471 -18.43 -16.47 9.41
CA GLY A 471 -17.71 -17.72 9.18
C GLY A 471 -16.21 -17.56 9.40
N GLY A 472 -15.48 -18.66 9.31
CA GLY A 472 -14.02 -18.68 9.32
C GLY A 472 -13.46 -18.96 7.93
N LEU A 473 -12.48 -18.19 7.50
CA LEU A 473 -11.70 -18.43 6.27
C LEU A 473 -10.26 -18.76 6.63
N THR A 474 -9.76 -19.92 6.22
CA THR A 474 -8.39 -20.36 6.50
C THR A 474 -7.42 -19.83 5.43
N LEU A 475 -6.56 -18.90 5.81
CA LEU A 475 -5.66 -18.16 4.92
C LEU A 475 -4.18 -18.45 5.21
N PRO A 476 -3.29 -18.44 4.20
CA PRO A 476 -1.85 -18.53 4.42
C PRO A 476 -1.33 -17.28 5.13
N ASN A 477 -0.45 -17.47 6.10
CA ASN A 477 0.15 -16.41 6.89
C ASN A 477 1.67 -16.38 6.73
N PHE A 478 2.18 -15.21 6.37
CA PHE A 478 3.60 -14.93 6.14
C PHE A 478 4.16 -13.96 7.20
N LEU A 479 3.29 -13.17 7.84
CA LEU A 479 3.68 -12.23 8.89
C LEU A 479 3.65 -12.92 10.26
N PRO A 480 4.74 -12.86 11.06
CA PRO A 480 4.71 -13.37 12.44
C PRO A 480 3.59 -12.70 13.26
N GLN A 481 2.78 -13.52 13.93
CA GLN A 481 1.66 -13.06 14.75
C GLN A 481 2.14 -12.17 15.90
N ALA A 482 1.28 -11.25 16.32
CA ALA A 482 1.56 -10.41 17.47
C ALA A 482 1.35 -11.22 18.77
N GLU A 483 2.29 -11.14 19.70
CA GLU A 483 2.27 -11.91 20.95
C GLU A 483 2.35 -11.00 22.18
N ALA A 484 1.62 -11.36 23.24
CA ALA A 484 1.67 -10.64 24.51
C ALA A 484 3.06 -10.77 25.17
N GLY A 485 3.55 -9.69 25.76
CA GLY A 485 4.87 -9.61 26.37
C GLY A 485 6.02 -9.38 25.37
N VAL A 486 5.76 -9.42 24.07
CA VAL A 486 6.75 -9.14 23.03
C VAL A 486 6.63 -7.68 22.59
N ALA A 487 7.77 -7.00 22.45
CA ALA A 487 7.83 -5.63 21.94
C ALA A 487 7.75 -5.61 20.41
N ASP A 488 7.22 -4.53 19.84
CA ASP A 488 6.99 -4.41 18.39
C ASP A 488 8.26 -4.59 17.55
N ALA A 489 9.40 -4.09 18.05
CA ALA A 489 10.71 -4.25 17.42
C ALA A 489 11.22 -5.70 17.37
N SER A 490 10.56 -6.63 18.07
CA SER A 490 10.95 -8.04 18.20
C SER A 490 9.95 -9.01 17.58
N LEU A 491 8.83 -8.53 17.05
CA LEU A 491 7.79 -9.40 16.46
C LEU A 491 8.22 -9.99 15.12
N GLY A 492 9.10 -9.30 14.39
CA GLY A 492 9.58 -9.74 13.07
C GLY A 492 8.66 -9.37 11.91
N TYR A 493 9.12 -9.76 10.72
CA TYR A 493 8.63 -9.38 9.40
C TYR A 493 8.87 -10.54 8.41
N TRP A 494 8.48 -10.39 7.15
CA TRP A 494 8.63 -11.46 6.14
C TRP A 494 10.10 -11.78 5.86
N THR A 495 10.39 -13.06 5.69
CA THR A 495 11.69 -13.57 5.26
C THR A 495 11.55 -14.34 3.95
N ALA A 496 12.62 -14.37 3.15
CA ALA A 496 12.55 -15.03 1.85
C ALA A 496 12.52 -16.56 1.94
N SER A 497 11.79 -17.20 1.02
CA SER A 497 11.60 -18.65 1.00
C SER A 497 12.78 -19.38 0.35
N ASN A 498 13.46 -20.22 1.14
CA ASN A 498 14.46 -21.15 0.61
C ASN A 498 13.84 -22.21 -0.30
N ASN A 499 12.61 -22.66 0.01
CA ASN A 499 11.94 -23.66 -0.81
C ASN A 499 11.63 -23.10 -2.20
N ALA A 500 11.15 -21.86 -2.27
CA ALA A 500 10.94 -21.20 -3.57
C ALA A 500 12.25 -21.03 -4.34
N ALA A 501 13.35 -20.73 -3.65
CA ALA A 501 14.66 -20.58 -4.28
C ALA A 501 15.16 -21.91 -4.90
N LEU A 502 15.02 -23.01 -4.16
CA LEU A 502 15.32 -24.35 -4.66
C LEU A 502 14.42 -24.72 -5.85
N ALA A 503 13.15 -24.30 -5.84
CA ALA A 503 12.20 -24.53 -6.92
C ALA A 503 12.62 -23.85 -8.23
N VAL A 504 13.17 -22.64 -8.15
CA VAL A 504 13.71 -21.91 -9.31
C VAL A 504 15.17 -22.28 -9.64
N GLY A 505 15.72 -23.32 -9.01
CA GLY A 505 17.04 -23.86 -9.33
C GLY A 505 18.23 -23.13 -8.71
N LEU A 506 18.00 -22.30 -7.68
CA LEU A 506 19.07 -21.71 -6.87
C LEU A 506 19.52 -22.70 -5.78
N ASP A 507 20.76 -22.54 -5.28
CA ASP A 507 21.28 -23.34 -4.16
C ASP A 507 20.60 -22.99 -2.81
N GLY A 508 19.89 -21.87 -2.76
CA GLY A 508 19.18 -21.31 -1.61
C GLY A 508 18.71 -19.89 -1.92
N ALA A 509 17.88 -19.32 -1.05
CA ALA A 509 17.46 -17.93 -1.22
C ALA A 509 18.68 -16.99 -1.14
N PRO A 510 18.75 -15.94 -1.99
CA PRO A 510 19.83 -14.96 -1.92
C PRO A 510 19.98 -14.37 -0.52
N GLN A 511 21.22 -14.20 -0.09
CA GLN A 511 21.57 -13.73 1.24
C GLN A 511 22.21 -12.34 1.18
N ASP A 512 21.90 -11.54 2.18
CA ASP A 512 22.66 -10.34 2.54
C ASP A 512 24.01 -10.74 3.17
N ASP A 513 24.91 -9.78 3.36
CA ASP A 513 26.24 -10.00 3.91
C ASP A 513 26.24 -10.47 5.38
N ASP A 514 25.16 -10.20 6.11
CA ASP A 514 24.89 -10.71 7.45
C ASP A 514 24.21 -12.10 7.47
N GLY A 515 23.90 -12.66 6.29
CA GLY A 515 23.25 -13.95 6.11
C GLY A 515 21.73 -13.91 6.16
N ALA A 516 21.12 -12.73 6.27
CA ALA A 516 19.67 -12.59 6.27
C ALA A 516 19.05 -12.87 4.89
N LEU A 517 17.78 -13.25 4.92
CA LEU A 517 16.97 -13.57 3.74
C LEU A 517 15.91 -12.49 3.55
N ASN A 518 16.06 -11.69 2.49
CA ASN A 518 15.25 -10.51 2.23
C ASN A 518 14.25 -10.73 1.10
N VAL A 519 13.02 -10.25 1.31
CA VAL A 519 11.98 -10.24 0.26
C VAL A 519 12.06 -8.93 -0.50
N THR A 520 12.55 -9.02 -1.74
CA THR A 520 12.90 -7.89 -2.64
C THR A 520 12.36 -8.15 -4.05
N TYR A 521 12.42 -7.19 -4.98
CA TYR A 521 12.04 -7.49 -6.37
C TYR A 521 12.98 -8.51 -7.02
N ARG A 522 14.22 -8.62 -6.51
CA ARG A 522 15.23 -9.58 -7.00
C ARG A 522 14.91 -11.00 -6.56
N PHE A 523 14.25 -11.17 -5.42
CA PHE A 523 13.70 -12.45 -4.99
C PHE A 523 12.43 -12.23 -4.15
N PRO A 524 11.24 -12.31 -4.77
CA PRO A 524 9.99 -11.78 -4.19
C PRO A 524 9.19 -12.77 -3.34
N PHE A 525 9.69 -13.99 -3.12
CA PHE A 525 8.90 -15.04 -2.48
C PHE A 525 9.12 -15.07 -0.96
N ALA A 526 8.05 -14.80 -0.21
CA ALA A 526 8.03 -14.90 1.24
C ALA A 526 7.86 -16.34 1.73
N GLU A 527 8.50 -16.69 2.84
CA GLU A 527 8.33 -17.97 3.51
C GLU A 527 6.97 -18.04 4.22
N LYS A 528 6.16 -19.04 3.88
CA LYS A 528 4.90 -19.32 4.59
C LYS A 528 5.19 -19.81 6.00
N LEU A 529 4.63 -19.15 7.01
CA LEU A 529 4.81 -19.52 8.42
C LEU A 529 3.76 -20.53 8.90
N GLY A 530 2.59 -20.53 8.27
CA GLY A 530 1.47 -21.41 8.61
C GLY A 530 0.16 -20.89 8.00
N ASP A 531 -0.95 -21.43 8.49
CA ASP A 531 -2.30 -20.96 8.14
C ASP A 531 -2.96 -20.33 9.37
N VAL A 532 -3.88 -19.39 9.13
CA VAL A 532 -4.70 -18.72 10.15
C VAL A 532 -6.16 -18.76 9.73
N THR A 533 -7.08 -19.08 10.64
CA THR A 533 -8.52 -19.04 10.37
C THR A 533 -9.11 -17.75 10.91
N ILE A 534 -9.70 -16.94 10.04
CA ILE A 534 -10.06 -15.56 10.36
C ILE A 534 -11.53 -15.24 10.08
N PRO A 535 -12.12 -14.26 10.76
CA PRO A 535 -13.54 -14.01 10.66
C PRO A 535 -13.85 -13.35 9.34
N VAL A 536 -14.83 -13.92 8.64
CA VAL A 536 -15.50 -13.26 7.51
C VAL A 536 -16.89 -12.85 7.98
N MET A 537 -17.23 -11.59 7.76
CA MET A 537 -18.61 -11.11 7.90
C MET A 537 -19.23 -11.04 6.50
N ALA A 538 -20.40 -11.64 6.34
CA ALA A 538 -21.17 -11.55 5.10
C ALA A 538 -22.56 -10.96 5.38
N THR A 539 -23.08 -10.17 4.46
CA THR A 539 -24.45 -9.63 4.54
C THR A 539 -25.19 -10.06 3.29
N LEU A 540 -26.26 -10.83 3.46
CA LEU A 540 -27.08 -11.31 2.37
C LEU A 540 -28.38 -10.50 2.27
N PRO A 541 -28.83 -10.18 1.05
CA PRO A 541 -30.17 -9.66 0.83
C PRO A 541 -31.25 -10.62 1.35
N LYS A 542 -32.44 -10.08 1.55
CA LYS A 542 -33.62 -10.91 1.79
C LYS A 542 -33.87 -11.79 0.54
N ALA A 543 -34.24 -13.06 0.72
CA ALA A 543 -34.37 -14.00 -0.41
C ALA A 543 -35.38 -13.55 -1.49
N ASP A 544 -36.43 -12.81 -1.10
CA ASP A 544 -37.42 -12.18 -1.97
C ASP A 544 -37.18 -10.66 -2.14
N CYS A 545 -35.92 -10.22 -2.05
CA CYS A 545 -35.51 -8.83 -2.27
C CYS A 545 -36.07 -8.33 -3.61
N ASP A 546 -36.74 -7.19 -3.59
CA ASP A 546 -37.45 -6.64 -4.74
C ASP A 546 -37.56 -5.11 -4.61
N PRO A 547 -36.47 -4.36 -4.81
CA PRO A 547 -36.40 -2.92 -4.51
C PRO A 547 -37.30 -2.09 -5.43
N ASP A 548 -37.53 -2.53 -6.67
CA ASP A 548 -38.24 -1.78 -7.71
C ASP A 548 -39.51 -2.48 -8.22
N GLY A 549 -39.90 -3.62 -7.64
CA GLY A 549 -40.92 -4.51 -8.19
C GLY A 549 -40.36 -5.39 -9.31
N ALA A 550 -41.22 -6.24 -9.89
CA ALA A 550 -40.85 -7.24 -10.90
C ALA A 550 -39.86 -6.71 -11.97
N GLY A 551 -38.59 -7.11 -11.85
CA GLY A 551 -37.47 -6.65 -12.66
C GLY A 551 -36.21 -7.53 -12.46
N PRO A 552 -35.06 -7.17 -13.05
CA PRO A 552 -33.83 -7.97 -12.98
C PRO A 552 -33.27 -8.19 -11.57
N ALA A 553 -33.56 -7.27 -10.63
CA ALA A 553 -33.18 -7.37 -9.23
C ALA A 553 -34.22 -8.07 -8.34
N ALA A 554 -35.26 -8.68 -8.91
CA ALA A 554 -36.36 -9.29 -8.15
C ALA A 554 -36.08 -10.76 -7.80
N GLY A 555 -35.81 -11.02 -6.52
CA GLY A 555 -35.38 -12.31 -6.00
C GLY A 555 -33.93 -12.64 -6.35
N MET A 556 -33.40 -13.68 -5.72
CA MET A 556 -32.01 -14.10 -5.96
C MET A 556 -31.81 -14.54 -7.42
N PRO A 557 -30.81 -13.99 -8.14
CA PRO A 557 -30.43 -14.47 -9.47
C PRO A 557 -29.98 -15.92 -9.44
N ALA A 558 -29.97 -16.56 -10.62
CA ALA A 558 -29.58 -17.98 -10.73
C ALA A 558 -28.09 -18.22 -10.43
N ASP A 559 -27.27 -17.22 -10.69
CA ASP A 559 -25.82 -17.24 -10.51
C ASP A 559 -25.40 -16.62 -9.15
N GLY A 560 -26.37 -16.34 -8.26
CA GLY A 560 -26.14 -15.71 -6.96
C GLY A 560 -26.33 -14.18 -6.94
N TRP A 561 -26.09 -13.56 -5.79
CA TRP A 561 -26.12 -12.11 -5.65
C TRP A 561 -24.80 -11.49 -6.13
N PRO A 562 -24.83 -10.37 -6.88
CA PRO A 562 -23.65 -9.53 -7.08
C PRO A 562 -23.01 -9.19 -5.74
N VAL A 563 -21.68 -9.21 -5.68
CA VAL A 563 -20.95 -9.18 -4.41
C VAL A 563 -19.98 -8.01 -4.33
N VAL A 564 -20.03 -7.33 -3.18
CA VAL A 564 -19.07 -6.29 -2.82
C VAL A 564 -18.09 -6.83 -1.78
N ILE A 565 -16.80 -6.77 -2.06
CA ILE A 565 -15.76 -6.87 -1.04
C ILE A 565 -15.62 -5.50 -0.35
N TYR A 566 -15.84 -5.45 0.97
CA TYR A 566 -15.70 -4.24 1.77
C TYR A 566 -14.47 -4.31 2.68
N GLN A 567 -13.65 -3.26 2.65
CA GLN A 567 -12.49 -3.12 3.54
C GLN A 567 -12.59 -1.84 4.39
N HIS A 568 -12.40 -2.01 5.70
CA HIS A 568 -12.59 -0.98 6.72
C HIS A 568 -11.36 -0.06 6.92
N GLY A 569 -11.52 1.04 7.69
CA GLY A 569 -10.44 1.97 8.05
C GLY A 569 -9.56 1.54 9.25
N ILE A 570 -8.47 2.27 9.52
CA ILE A 570 -7.39 1.84 10.44
C ILE A 570 -7.79 1.69 11.91
N THR A 571 -8.71 2.50 12.43
CA THR A 571 -9.07 2.47 13.87
C THR A 571 -10.32 1.65 14.16
N VAL A 572 -10.84 0.98 13.14
CA VAL A 572 -12.09 0.21 13.20
C VAL A 572 -11.83 -1.23 12.75
N ASP A 573 -12.89 -1.99 12.53
CA ASP A 573 -12.85 -3.39 12.15
C ASP A 573 -13.92 -3.68 11.09
N ARG A 574 -14.03 -4.92 10.65
CA ARG A 574 -14.98 -5.40 9.63
C ARG A 574 -16.43 -4.95 9.87
N THR A 575 -16.82 -4.72 11.13
CA THR A 575 -18.18 -4.28 11.48
C THR A 575 -18.48 -2.84 11.07
N ALA A 576 -17.48 -2.05 10.69
CA ALA A 576 -17.69 -0.77 10.01
C ALA A 576 -18.49 -0.93 8.69
N GLY A 577 -18.55 -2.15 8.14
CA GLY A 577 -19.36 -2.48 6.98
C GLY A 577 -20.84 -2.74 7.29
N LEU A 578 -21.31 -2.72 8.54
CA LEU A 578 -22.69 -3.12 8.87
C LEU A 578 -23.76 -2.24 8.20
N LEU A 579 -23.57 -0.92 8.25
CA LEU A 579 -24.49 0.03 7.61
C LEU A 579 -24.35 0.01 6.08
N VAL A 580 -23.14 -0.21 5.59
CA VAL A 580 -22.82 -0.39 4.17
C VAL A 580 -23.54 -1.61 3.61
N GLY A 581 -23.36 -2.77 4.24
CA GLY A 581 -24.03 -4.02 3.90
C GLY A 581 -25.55 -3.90 3.98
N ASN A 582 -26.09 -3.12 4.92
CA ASN A 582 -27.53 -2.87 4.98
C ASN A 582 -28.03 -2.07 3.77
N ALA A 583 -27.29 -1.02 3.36
CA ALA A 583 -27.62 -0.25 2.17
C ALA A 583 -27.55 -1.11 0.89
N LEU A 584 -26.50 -1.92 0.75
CA LEU A 584 -26.30 -2.85 -0.37
C LEU A 584 -27.38 -3.95 -0.41
N ALA A 585 -27.66 -4.60 0.73
CA ALA A 585 -28.67 -5.64 0.83
C ALA A 585 -30.08 -5.13 0.50
N GLY A 586 -30.37 -3.86 0.83
CA GLY A 586 -31.60 -3.19 0.44
C GLY A 586 -31.75 -2.97 -1.07
N GLN A 587 -30.68 -3.17 -1.84
CA GLN A 587 -30.63 -3.09 -3.30
C GLN A 587 -30.23 -4.44 -3.92
N CYS A 588 -30.41 -5.52 -3.17
CA CYS A 588 -30.13 -6.90 -3.59
C CYS A 588 -28.66 -7.16 -3.95
N ILE A 589 -27.73 -6.54 -3.22
CA ILE A 589 -26.28 -6.75 -3.39
C ILE A 589 -25.74 -7.37 -2.10
N ALA A 590 -24.99 -8.46 -2.21
CA ALA A 590 -24.30 -9.08 -1.10
C ALA A 590 -23.00 -8.34 -0.77
N MET A 591 -22.55 -8.43 0.48
CA MET A 591 -21.26 -7.88 0.89
C MET A 591 -20.49 -8.92 1.70
N VAL A 592 -19.18 -9.00 1.48
CA VAL A 592 -18.24 -9.74 2.33
C VAL A 592 -17.16 -8.81 2.86
N ALA A 593 -16.74 -9.01 4.10
CA ALA A 593 -15.73 -8.19 4.77
C ALA A 593 -14.84 -9.03 5.69
N ILE A 594 -13.55 -8.73 5.68
CA ILE A 594 -12.55 -9.27 6.60
C ILE A 594 -11.79 -8.12 7.28
N ASP A 595 -11.12 -8.43 8.39
CA ASP A 595 -10.21 -7.47 9.00
C ASP A 595 -8.85 -7.46 8.30
N HIS A 596 -8.23 -6.28 8.29
CA HIS A 596 -6.80 -6.16 7.97
C HIS A 596 -5.98 -7.05 8.91
N ALA A 597 -4.77 -7.43 8.50
CA ALA A 597 -3.81 -8.02 9.43
C ALA A 597 -3.68 -7.11 10.68
N MET A 598 -3.58 -7.70 11.88
CA MET A 598 -3.47 -6.98 13.15
C MET A 598 -4.69 -6.13 13.57
N HIS A 599 -5.85 -6.30 12.92
CA HIS A 599 -7.12 -5.66 13.28
C HIS A 599 -8.16 -6.69 13.76
N GLY A 600 -9.34 -6.23 14.19
CA GLY A 600 -10.47 -7.09 14.55
C GLY A 600 -11.32 -6.48 15.65
N VAL A 601 -12.35 -7.21 16.07
CA VAL A 601 -13.34 -6.69 17.03
C VAL A 601 -12.72 -6.58 18.42
N ALA A 602 -12.21 -5.39 18.73
CA ALA A 602 -11.49 -5.03 19.94
C ALA A 602 -12.42 -4.60 21.10
N PRO A 603 -11.92 -4.58 22.36
CA PRO A 603 -12.71 -4.09 23.49
C PRO A 603 -12.84 -2.55 23.46
N LEU A 604 -13.98 -2.01 23.92
CA LEU A 604 -14.14 -0.55 24.03
C LEU A 604 -13.40 -0.01 25.25
N ALA A 605 -12.63 1.06 25.06
CA ALA A 605 -12.06 1.84 26.16
C ALA A 605 -13.18 2.49 27.00
N GLY A 606 -13.01 2.51 28.33
CA GLY A 606 -13.92 3.25 29.24
C GLY A 606 -15.07 2.44 29.87
N GLY A 607 -15.15 1.13 29.62
CA GLY A 607 -16.04 0.21 30.35
C GLY A 607 -17.49 0.15 29.88
N GLU A 608 -17.80 0.73 28.71
CA GLU A 608 -19.10 0.56 28.06
C GLU A 608 -19.20 -0.80 27.34
N ALA A 609 -20.39 -1.39 27.36
CA ALA A 609 -20.67 -2.60 26.61
C ALA A 609 -20.79 -2.25 25.12
N ASN A 610 -19.80 -2.67 24.33
CA ASN A 610 -19.79 -2.49 22.88
C ASN A 610 -21.02 -3.11 22.24
N THR A 611 -21.82 -2.34 21.49
CA THR A 611 -22.90 -2.91 20.65
C THR A 611 -22.32 -3.83 19.57
N LEU A 612 -21.07 -3.62 19.16
CA LEU A 612 -20.34 -4.46 18.20
C LEU A 612 -19.75 -5.73 18.83
N ARG A 613 -19.82 -5.91 20.16
CA ARG A 613 -19.49 -7.22 20.79
C ARG A 613 -20.33 -8.35 20.23
N LEU A 614 -21.52 -8.04 19.70
CA LEU A 614 -22.39 -8.99 19.00
C LEU A 614 -21.66 -9.75 17.88
N PHE A 615 -20.60 -9.16 17.33
CA PHE A 615 -19.86 -9.68 16.17
C PHE A 615 -18.50 -10.28 16.52
N ASN A 616 -18.10 -10.30 17.79
CA ASN A 616 -16.89 -11.02 18.21
C ASN A 616 -17.14 -12.53 18.13
N VAL A 617 -16.16 -13.29 17.62
CA VAL A 617 -16.27 -14.76 17.43
C VAL A 617 -15.61 -15.61 18.52
N GLU A 618 -14.88 -14.98 19.43
CA GLU A 618 -14.05 -15.66 20.43
C GLU A 618 -14.59 -15.54 21.85
N GLN A 619 -15.15 -14.38 22.21
CA GLN A 619 -15.49 -14.01 23.58
C GLN A 619 -17.02 -13.88 23.76
N VAL A 620 -17.54 -14.49 24.83
CA VAL A 620 -18.95 -14.40 25.25
C VAL A 620 -19.06 -13.80 26.66
N SER A 621 -20.10 -13.02 26.94
CA SER A 621 -20.32 -12.49 28.30
C SER A 621 -20.89 -13.53 29.26
N ALA A 622 -20.55 -13.37 30.55
CA ALA A 622 -20.92 -14.28 31.63
C ALA A 622 -22.40 -14.28 32.04
N VAL A 623 -23.12 -13.19 31.75
CA VAL A 623 -24.45 -12.93 32.35
C VAL A 623 -25.59 -13.25 31.38
N SER A 624 -25.37 -13.08 30.07
CA SER A 624 -26.34 -13.40 29.01
C SER A 624 -25.63 -13.63 27.66
N PRO A 625 -25.06 -14.82 27.42
CA PRO A 625 -24.26 -15.12 26.22
C PRO A 625 -24.99 -14.81 24.91
N GLU A 626 -26.27 -15.20 24.82
CA GLU A 626 -27.17 -14.97 23.69
C GLU A 626 -27.51 -13.48 23.42
N LEU A 627 -27.29 -12.59 24.40
CA LEU A 627 -27.48 -11.14 24.27
C LEU A 627 -26.17 -10.39 24.04
N THR A 628 -25.02 -11.08 23.94
CA THR A 628 -23.69 -10.44 23.87
C THR A 628 -22.85 -10.84 22.66
N SER A 629 -22.95 -12.08 22.17
CA SER A 629 -22.53 -12.46 20.82
C SER A 629 -23.25 -13.74 20.36
N PRO A 630 -24.24 -13.67 19.45
CA PRO A 630 -24.88 -14.87 18.90
C PRO A 630 -23.89 -15.77 18.15
N PHE A 631 -22.88 -15.18 17.50
CA PHE A 631 -21.89 -15.94 16.72
C PHE A 631 -20.91 -16.71 17.62
N ALA A 632 -20.33 -16.06 18.63
CA ALA A 632 -19.43 -16.74 19.57
C ALA A 632 -20.17 -17.82 20.37
N ALA A 633 -21.43 -17.59 20.76
CA ALA A 633 -22.26 -18.58 21.43
C ALA A 633 -22.54 -19.80 20.53
N ALA A 634 -22.92 -19.57 19.26
CA ALA A 634 -23.18 -20.62 18.29
C ALA A 634 -21.92 -21.46 18.00
N ARG A 635 -20.79 -20.80 17.77
CA ARG A 635 -19.48 -21.45 17.61
C ARG A 635 -19.12 -22.30 18.82
N ALA A 636 -19.22 -21.76 20.03
CA ALA A 636 -18.90 -22.48 21.26
C ALA A 636 -19.75 -23.75 21.43
N ALA A 637 -21.05 -23.68 21.10
CA ALA A 637 -21.93 -24.84 21.14
C ALA A 637 -21.54 -25.89 20.07
N TYR A 638 -21.14 -25.46 18.88
CA TYR A 638 -20.71 -26.36 17.81
C TYR A 638 -19.41 -27.10 18.12
N LEU A 639 -18.42 -26.42 18.69
CA LEU A 639 -17.14 -27.05 19.02
C LEU A 639 -17.25 -28.12 20.12
N GLN A 640 -18.33 -28.13 20.91
CA GLN A 640 -18.60 -29.24 21.84
C GLN A 640 -18.92 -30.56 21.11
N VAL A 641 -19.43 -30.49 19.87
CA VAL A 641 -19.79 -31.66 19.07
C VAL A 641 -18.80 -31.93 17.94
N MET A 642 -18.16 -30.89 17.40
CA MET A 642 -17.20 -30.94 16.30
C MET A 642 -15.88 -30.24 16.68
N PRO A 643 -15.10 -30.80 17.63
CA PRO A 643 -13.90 -30.15 18.16
C PRO A 643 -12.76 -30.01 17.13
N ASP A 644 -12.75 -30.85 16.09
CA ASP A 644 -11.72 -30.84 15.04
C ASP A 644 -12.10 -29.95 13.83
N SER A 645 -13.14 -29.12 13.96
CA SER A 645 -13.54 -28.17 12.92
C SER A 645 -12.50 -27.05 12.74
N PRO A 646 -12.31 -26.50 11.51
CA PRO A 646 -11.49 -25.28 11.31
C PRO A 646 -11.93 -24.10 12.18
N LEU A 647 -13.20 -24.06 12.60
CA LEU A 647 -13.70 -23.06 13.53
C LEU A 647 -13.03 -23.12 14.91
N ALA A 648 -12.35 -24.20 15.28
CA ALA A 648 -11.56 -24.27 16.51
C ALA A 648 -10.42 -23.23 16.50
N ASP A 649 -9.82 -22.99 15.33
CA ASP A 649 -8.71 -22.06 15.13
C ASP A 649 -9.18 -20.64 14.73
N LEU A 650 -10.50 -20.42 14.59
CA LEU A 650 -11.07 -19.12 14.26
C LEU A 650 -10.74 -18.10 15.36
N ALA A 651 -9.96 -17.08 15.00
CA ALA A 651 -9.53 -16.01 15.89
C ALA A 651 -9.52 -14.66 15.18
N GLU A 652 -9.73 -13.58 15.95
CA GLU A 652 -9.62 -12.21 15.46
C GLU A 652 -8.18 -11.90 14.99
N ARG A 653 -8.04 -11.08 13.93
CA ARG A 653 -6.75 -10.83 13.24
C ARG A 653 -5.69 -10.07 14.06
N HIS A 654 -6.08 -9.49 15.19
CA HIS A 654 -5.20 -8.85 16.17
C HIS A 654 -4.66 -9.83 17.23
N ASN A 655 -4.97 -11.13 17.11
CA ASN A 655 -4.47 -12.22 17.97
C ASN A 655 -4.73 -12.00 19.47
N ASN A 656 -5.81 -11.29 19.82
CA ASN A 656 -6.14 -10.89 21.20
C ASN A 656 -5.02 -10.14 21.93
N VAL A 657 -4.20 -9.39 21.21
CA VAL A 657 -3.17 -8.50 21.79
C VAL A 657 -3.36 -7.06 21.36
N GLY A 658 -2.97 -6.12 22.22
CA GLY A 658 -3.09 -4.69 21.96
C GLY A 658 -2.07 -3.87 22.74
N LYS A 659 -2.26 -2.54 22.76
CA LYS A 659 -1.39 -1.62 23.50
C LYS A 659 -2.07 -1.07 24.74
N GLN A 660 -1.37 -1.12 25.87
CA GLN A 660 -1.74 -0.37 27.07
C GLN A 660 -1.07 1.02 27.10
N VAL A 661 0.19 1.07 26.68
CA VAL A 661 0.99 2.30 26.59
C VAL A 661 1.80 2.25 25.29
N ALA A 662 1.84 3.37 24.56
CA ALA A 662 2.61 3.48 23.33
C ALA A 662 4.10 3.13 23.56
N GLY A 663 4.68 2.33 22.66
CA GLY A 663 6.07 1.86 22.74
C GLY A 663 6.36 0.81 23.82
N GLY A 664 5.37 0.42 24.62
CA GLY A 664 5.47 -0.70 25.56
C GLY A 664 5.37 -2.06 24.85
N PRO A 665 5.71 -3.17 25.54
CA PRO A 665 5.42 -4.52 25.04
C PRO A 665 3.91 -4.69 24.84
N ASN A 666 3.55 -5.56 23.91
CA ASN A 666 2.16 -5.93 23.72
C ASN A 666 1.59 -6.54 25.00
N VAL A 667 0.30 -6.31 25.22
CA VAL A 667 -0.43 -6.90 26.34
C VAL A 667 -1.59 -7.72 25.80
N GLU A 668 -2.05 -8.69 26.58
CA GLU A 668 -3.32 -9.35 26.32
C GLU A 668 -4.44 -8.30 26.33
N MET A 669 -5.31 -8.36 25.33
CA MET A 669 -6.51 -7.54 25.32
C MET A 669 -7.43 -7.96 26.45
N VAL A 670 -8.01 -6.96 27.13
CA VAL A 670 -8.94 -7.18 28.23
C VAL A 670 -10.32 -6.78 27.75
N TYR A 671 -11.29 -7.68 27.87
CA TYR A 671 -12.68 -7.45 27.50
C TYR A 671 -13.55 -7.42 28.76
N GLN A 672 -13.75 -6.24 29.34
CA GLN A 672 -14.54 -6.12 30.58
C GLN A 672 -15.95 -6.71 30.41
N GLY A 673 -16.31 -7.71 31.20
CA GLY A 673 -17.60 -8.41 31.13
C GLY A 673 -17.63 -9.68 30.25
N ALA A 674 -16.55 -10.03 29.55
CA ALA A 674 -16.37 -11.34 28.92
C ALA A 674 -16.11 -12.46 29.96
N LEU A 675 -16.19 -13.73 29.56
CA LEU A 675 -15.79 -14.88 30.38
C LEU A 675 -14.28 -15.15 30.27
N ASP A 676 -13.61 -15.35 31.41
CA ASP A 676 -12.25 -15.89 31.43
C ASP A 676 -12.22 -17.41 31.12
N SER A 677 -11.03 -17.98 31.00
CA SER A 677 -10.82 -19.42 30.73
C SER A 677 -11.39 -20.37 31.80
N THR A 678 -11.81 -19.83 32.95
CA THR A 678 -12.45 -20.56 34.05
C THR A 678 -13.95 -20.28 34.17
N GLY A 679 -14.52 -19.48 33.26
CA GLY A 679 -15.93 -19.14 33.22
C GLY A 679 -16.35 -18.05 34.21
N ASN A 680 -15.43 -17.21 34.71
CA ASN A 680 -15.77 -16.06 35.54
C ASN A 680 -15.82 -14.76 34.69
N PRO A 681 -16.71 -13.79 35.01
CA PRO A 681 -16.69 -12.50 34.35
C PRO A 681 -15.39 -11.72 34.61
N VAL A 682 -14.79 -11.18 33.55
CA VAL A 682 -13.66 -10.27 33.61
C VAL A 682 -14.11 -8.93 34.20
N THR A 683 -13.50 -8.52 35.31
CA THR A 683 -13.84 -7.25 36.01
C THR A 683 -12.86 -6.12 35.77
N ALA A 684 -11.67 -6.43 35.23
CA ALA A 684 -10.68 -5.43 34.84
C ALA A 684 -11.19 -4.57 33.68
N ASP A 685 -10.73 -3.32 33.63
CA ASP A 685 -11.08 -2.39 32.56
C ASP A 685 -10.56 -2.87 31.22
N SER A 686 -11.29 -2.53 30.16
CA SER A 686 -10.93 -2.89 28.79
C SER A 686 -9.57 -2.32 28.37
N VAL A 687 -8.80 -3.10 27.60
CA VAL A 687 -7.46 -2.72 27.11
C VAL A 687 -7.26 -3.19 25.67
N GLY A 688 -6.73 -2.30 24.82
CA GLY A 688 -6.42 -2.53 23.40
C GLY A 688 -7.49 -1.97 22.46
N ALA A 689 -7.08 -1.58 21.26
CA ALA A 689 -7.96 -1.15 20.17
C ALA A 689 -7.57 -1.82 18.83
N SER A 690 -8.52 -1.86 17.90
CA SER A 690 -8.26 -2.36 16.54
C SER A 690 -7.23 -1.47 15.84
N GLY A 691 -6.25 -2.09 15.18
CA GLY A 691 -5.21 -1.39 14.43
C GLY A 691 -4.05 -0.82 15.26
N ASP A 692 -4.06 -0.97 16.60
CA ASP A 692 -3.02 -0.48 17.52
C ASP A 692 -1.59 -0.90 17.12
N LEU A 693 -1.46 -2.03 16.42
CA LEU A 693 -0.18 -2.67 16.06
C LEU A 693 0.17 -2.51 14.58
N TYR A 694 -0.68 -1.85 13.78
CA TYR A 694 -0.52 -1.82 12.32
C TYR A 694 0.62 -0.91 11.86
N ILE A 695 0.70 0.29 12.42
CA ILE A 695 1.80 1.23 12.17
C ILE A 695 2.89 1.02 13.22
N ASN A 696 4.03 0.49 12.77
CA ASN A 696 5.17 0.22 13.64
C ASN A 696 6.36 1.15 13.34
N LEU A 697 6.52 2.15 14.20
CA LEU A 697 7.61 3.12 14.16
C LEU A 697 8.94 2.57 14.71
N GLN A 698 8.98 1.35 15.22
CA GLN A 698 10.19 0.68 15.69
C GLN A 698 10.65 -0.44 14.76
N ASP A 699 9.84 -0.79 13.74
CA ASP A 699 10.15 -1.77 12.71
C ASP A 699 9.32 -1.47 11.45
N PHE A 700 9.95 -0.79 10.48
CA PHE A 700 9.30 -0.37 9.24
C PHE A 700 8.86 -1.54 8.38
N LEU A 701 9.62 -2.64 8.40
CA LEU A 701 9.36 -3.82 7.57
C LEU A 701 8.10 -4.53 8.05
N ARG A 702 7.81 -4.51 9.35
CA ARG A 702 6.55 -5.02 9.89
C ARG A 702 5.33 -4.24 9.38
N THR A 703 5.42 -2.91 9.26
CA THR A 703 4.33 -2.09 8.68
C THR A 703 4.12 -2.47 7.21
N ARG A 704 5.20 -2.49 6.42
CA ARG A 704 5.19 -2.93 5.01
C ARG A 704 4.53 -4.30 4.84
N ASP A 705 4.94 -5.26 5.65
CA ASP A 705 4.49 -6.65 5.52
C ASP A 705 3.08 -6.87 6.09
N GLY A 706 2.61 -6.00 7.00
CA GLY A 706 1.20 -5.92 7.38
C GLY A 706 0.30 -5.47 6.23
N MET A 707 0.75 -4.49 5.44
CA MET A 707 0.07 -4.06 4.22
C MET A 707 0.05 -5.19 3.18
N ARG A 708 1.21 -5.82 2.91
CA ARG A 708 1.31 -6.93 1.96
C ARG A 708 0.47 -8.15 2.37
N GLN A 709 0.51 -8.54 3.64
CA GLN A 709 -0.32 -9.65 4.15
C GLN A 709 -1.81 -9.35 3.93
N THR A 710 -2.24 -8.11 4.17
CA THR A 710 -3.65 -7.77 3.97
C THR A 710 -4.06 -7.81 2.50
N VAL A 711 -3.19 -7.39 1.58
CA VAL A 711 -3.44 -7.56 0.13
C VAL A 711 -3.58 -9.04 -0.23
N LEU A 712 -2.70 -9.91 0.28
CA LEU A 712 -2.81 -11.35 0.04
C LEU A 712 -4.07 -11.95 0.66
N ASP A 713 -4.49 -11.49 1.84
CA ASP A 713 -5.73 -11.92 2.47
C ASP A 713 -6.95 -11.56 1.61
N LEU A 714 -6.98 -10.35 1.02
CA LEU A 714 -8.03 -9.91 0.10
C LEU A 714 -8.04 -10.70 -1.21
N LEU A 715 -6.87 -10.99 -1.79
CA LEU A 715 -6.77 -11.82 -3.00
C LEU A 715 -7.29 -13.24 -2.75
N ASN A 716 -6.99 -13.82 -1.58
CA ASN A 716 -7.52 -15.13 -1.21
C ASN A 716 -9.01 -15.09 -0.91
N LEU A 717 -9.53 -14.02 -0.28
CA LEU A 717 -10.98 -13.83 -0.11
C LEU A 717 -11.67 -13.80 -1.48
N ASN A 718 -11.16 -13.00 -2.42
CA ASN A 718 -11.71 -12.89 -3.77
C ASN A 718 -11.69 -14.23 -4.52
N ALA A 719 -10.58 -14.97 -4.43
CA ALA A 719 -10.46 -16.31 -5.01
C ALA A 719 -11.39 -17.36 -4.37
N SER A 720 -11.92 -17.11 -3.18
CA SER A 720 -12.74 -18.06 -2.43
C SER A 720 -14.25 -17.85 -2.63
N LEU A 721 -14.68 -16.73 -3.22
CA LEU A 721 -16.09 -16.32 -3.25
C LEU A 721 -17.02 -17.41 -3.81
N ASP A 722 -16.61 -18.10 -4.87
CA ASP A 722 -17.39 -19.15 -5.56
C ASP A 722 -17.64 -20.39 -4.68
N ASP A 723 -16.78 -20.64 -3.70
CA ASP A 723 -16.84 -21.80 -2.80
C ASP A 723 -17.44 -21.47 -1.42
N MET A 724 -17.89 -20.23 -1.20
CA MET A 724 -18.43 -19.79 0.09
C MET A 724 -19.92 -20.12 0.22
N ASP A 725 -20.24 -21.21 0.93
CA ASP A 725 -21.60 -21.53 1.41
C ASP A 725 -21.93 -20.66 2.64
N ILE A 726 -22.39 -19.44 2.40
CA ILE A 726 -22.62 -18.42 3.44
C ILE A 726 -23.78 -18.84 4.34
N ASN A 727 -24.85 -19.38 3.75
CA ASN A 727 -26.08 -19.69 4.44
C ASN A 727 -26.01 -21.06 5.19
N GLY A 728 -25.01 -21.90 4.88
CA GLY A 728 -24.74 -23.20 5.49
C GLY A 728 -25.71 -24.31 5.10
N ASP A 729 -26.32 -24.26 3.92
CA ASP A 729 -27.29 -25.26 3.45
C ASP A 729 -26.66 -26.43 2.67
N GLY A 730 -25.35 -26.36 2.42
CA GLY A 730 -24.56 -27.37 1.73
C GLY A 730 -24.34 -27.08 0.25
N THR A 731 -24.73 -25.91 -0.25
CA THR A 731 -24.47 -25.42 -1.61
C THR A 731 -23.91 -23.99 -1.55
N ALA A 732 -22.82 -23.72 -2.27
CA ALA A 732 -22.29 -22.37 -2.43
C ALA A 732 -22.91 -21.75 -3.70
N ASP A 733 -24.06 -21.09 -3.56
CA ASP A 733 -24.78 -20.44 -4.67
C ASP A 733 -25.25 -19.01 -4.35
N GLU A 734 -24.74 -18.41 -3.27
CA GLU A 734 -25.14 -17.06 -2.86
C GLU A 734 -24.42 -15.92 -3.56
N LEU A 735 -23.22 -16.13 -4.10
CA LEU A 735 -22.34 -15.06 -4.57
C LEU A 735 -22.02 -15.20 -6.06
N ASP A 736 -22.30 -14.16 -6.82
CA ASP A 736 -22.01 -14.07 -8.25
C ASP A 736 -20.59 -13.55 -8.46
N THR A 737 -19.67 -14.44 -8.87
CA THR A 737 -18.26 -14.12 -9.10
C THR A 737 -17.97 -13.50 -10.46
N ASP A 738 -18.95 -13.44 -11.37
CA ASP A 738 -18.84 -12.64 -12.60
C ASP A 738 -19.06 -11.14 -12.31
N ASN A 739 -19.73 -10.81 -11.20
CA ASN A 739 -20.09 -9.45 -10.78
C ASN A 739 -19.52 -9.09 -9.39
N VAL A 740 -18.18 -9.04 -9.31
CA VAL A 740 -17.44 -8.62 -8.10
C VAL A 740 -17.13 -7.11 -8.12
N TYR A 741 -17.40 -6.44 -7.02
CA TYR A 741 -17.15 -5.02 -6.79
C TYR A 741 -16.35 -4.79 -5.51
N PHE A 742 -15.75 -3.60 -5.37
CA PHE A 742 -14.97 -3.26 -4.19
C PHE A 742 -15.36 -1.92 -3.57
N ILE A 743 -15.46 -1.88 -2.24
CA ILE A 743 -15.62 -0.65 -1.47
C ILE A 743 -14.53 -0.60 -0.39
N GLY A 744 -13.73 0.46 -0.38
CA GLY A 744 -12.67 0.66 0.61
C GLY A 744 -12.78 2.02 1.27
N HIS A 745 -12.75 2.08 2.61
CA HIS A 745 -12.75 3.34 3.36
C HIS A 745 -11.40 3.56 4.08
N SER A 746 -10.83 4.76 3.98
CA SER A 746 -9.60 5.13 4.70
C SER A 746 -8.46 4.16 4.37
N LEU A 747 -7.87 3.50 5.38
CA LEU A 747 -6.91 2.41 5.17
C LEU A 747 -7.43 1.30 4.23
N GLY A 748 -8.74 1.02 4.24
CA GLY A 748 -9.36 0.10 3.29
C GLY A 748 -9.32 0.60 1.85
N GLY A 749 -9.35 1.92 1.61
CA GLY A 749 -9.12 2.52 0.30
C GLY A 749 -7.64 2.58 -0.09
N ILE A 750 -6.75 2.81 0.87
CA ILE A 750 -5.28 2.76 0.70
C ILE A 750 -4.85 1.35 0.26
N ILE A 751 -5.16 0.34 1.07
CA ILE A 751 -4.84 -1.07 0.76
C ILE A 751 -5.67 -1.57 -0.41
N GLY A 752 -6.92 -1.13 -0.52
CA GLY A 752 -7.82 -1.46 -1.63
C GLY A 752 -7.26 -1.05 -2.98
N THR A 753 -6.63 0.12 -3.10
CA THR A 753 -5.98 0.54 -4.34
C THR A 753 -4.88 -0.44 -4.75
N THR A 754 -4.05 -0.88 -3.80
CA THR A 754 -3.01 -1.89 -4.04
C THR A 754 -3.62 -3.25 -4.40
N PHE A 755 -4.66 -3.70 -3.70
CA PHE A 755 -5.38 -4.95 -4.00
C PHE A 755 -5.97 -4.93 -5.41
N LEU A 756 -6.71 -3.89 -5.78
CA LEU A 756 -7.34 -3.75 -7.09
C LEU A 756 -6.29 -3.79 -8.20
N SER A 757 -5.17 -3.09 -8.00
CA SER A 757 -4.07 -3.06 -8.97
C SER A 757 -3.47 -4.43 -9.18
N VAL A 758 -3.24 -5.20 -8.11
CA VAL A 758 -2.65 -6.54 -8.20
C VAL A 758 -3.65 -7.54 -8.78
N ASN A 759 -4.91 -7.53 -8.30
CA ASN A 759 -5.95 -8.46 -8.72
C ASN A 759 -6.25 -8.32 -10.22
N ASN A 760 -6.44 -7.09 -10.70
CA ASN A 760 -6.79 -6.82 -12.09
C ASN A 760 -5.56 -6.62 -13.00
N ASN A 761 -4.33 -6.84 -12.50
CA ASN A 761 -3.15 -6.76 -13.35
C ASN A 761 -3.20 -7.84 -14.43
N GLU A 762 -3.03 -7.45 -15.70
CA GLU A 762 -3.10 -8.36 -16.85
C GLU A 762 -2.15 -9.57 -16.71
N SER A 763 -0.92 -9.34 -16.27
CA SER A 763 0.07 -10.42 -16.10
C SER A 763 -0.28 -11.35 -14.94
N VAL A 764 -0.87 -10.81 -13.86
CA VAL A 764 -1.39 -11.63 -12.75
C VAL A 764 -2.57 -12.48 -13.22
N GLN A 765 -3.54 -11.90 -13.93
CA GLN A 765 -4.70 -12.62 -14.48
C GLN A 765 -4.29 -13.73 -15.47
N ILE A 766 -3.28 -13.49 -16.30
CA ILE A 766 -2.71 -14.51 -17.20
C ILE A 766 -2.12 -15.70 -16.43
N HIS A 767 -1.44 -15.44 -15.32
CA HIS A 767 -0.70 -16.45 -14.56
C HIS A 767 -1.44 -16.96 -13.30
N ASN A 768 -2.61 -16.41 -12.96
CA ASN A 768 -3.46 -16.88 -11.88
C ASN A 768 -4.95 -16.68 -12.24
N GLY A 769 -5.53 -17.70 -12.87
CA GLY A 769 -6.95 -17.71 -13.23
C GLY A 769 -7.93 -17.97 -12.07
N ASN A 770 -7.46 -18.05 -10.82
CA ASN A 770 -8.35 -18.23 -9.66
C ASN A 770 -8.94 -16.91 -9.14
N LEU A 771 -8.55 -15.77 -9.72
CA LEU A 771 -8.92 -14.44 -9.23
C LEU A 771 -10.03 -13.82 -10.08
N PRO A 772 -11.27 -13.74 -9.57
CA PRO A 772 -12.32 -12.97 -10.24
C PRO A 772 -11.88 -11.53 -10.49
N GLU A 773 -12.16 -10.99 -11.68
CA GLU A 773 -11.90 -9.58 -11.95
C GLU A 773 -12.87 -8.69 -11.17
N VAL A 774 -12.34 -7.65 -10.52
CA VAL A 774 -13.19 -6.62 -9.92
C VAL A 774 -13.68 -5.67 -11.03
N LYS A 775 -15.00 -5.50 -11.15
CA LYS A 775 -15.62 -4.74 -12.25
C LYS A 775 -15.65 -3.23 -12.02
N ALA A 776 -15.79 -2.80 -10.77
CA ALA A 776 -15.69 -1.39 -10.38
C ALA A 776 -15.39 -1.22 -8.90
N ALA A 777 -14.89 -0.04 -8.52
CA ALA A 777 -14.53 0.28 -7.14
C ALA A 777 -15.04 1.64 -6.66
N ALA A 778 -15.35 1.74 -5.37
CA ALA A 778 -15.59 3.01 -4.67
C ALA A 778 -14.62 3.15 -3.49
N LEU A 779 -13.81 4.21 -3.49
CA LEU A 779 -12.79 4.47 -2.46
C LEU A 779 -13.17 5.73 -1.68
N GLY A 780 -13.49 5.58 -0.39
CA GLY A 780 -13.78 6.69 0.51
C GLY A 780 -12.53 7.16 1.24
N ASN A 781 -12.14 8.42 1.03
CA ASN A 781 -11.02 9.07 1.70
C ASN A 781 -9.69 8.27 1.66
N PRO A 782 -9.27 7.72 0.49
CA PRO A 782 -7.99 7.01 0.36
C PRO A 782 -6.81 7.98 0.30
N GLY A 783 -5.56 7.49 0.36
CA GLY A 783 -4.39 8.33 0.14
C GLY A 783 -3.12 7.55 -0.19
N GLY A 784 -2.16 8.21 -0.84
CA GLY A 784 -0.85 7.68 -1.17
C GLY A 784 0.28 8.37 -0.41
N GLY A 785 1.52 7.92 -0.59
CA GLY A 785 2.70 8.52 0.04
C GLY A 785 2.60 8.44 1.56
N VAL A 786 2.33 7.23 2.06
CA VAL A 786 1.73 6.98 3.38
C VAL A 786 2.54 7.58 4.51
N VAL A 787 3.87 7.69 4.40
CA VAL A 787 4.69 8.24 5.49
C VAL A 787 4.50 9.75 5.63
N LYS A 788 4.52 10.49 4.52
CA LYS A 788 4.26 11.93 4.53
C LYS A 788 2.78 12.24 4.75
N LEU A 789 1.88 11.33 4.36
CA LEU A 789 0.47 11.39 4.75
C LEU A 789 0.32 11.30 6.27
N LEU A 790 0.99 10.33 6.90
CA LEU A 790 0.98 10.16 8.36
C LEU A 790 1.56 11.38 9.09
N GLU A 791 2.64 11.98 8.58
CA GLU A 791 3.20 13.23 9.12
C GLU A 791 2.17 14.37 9.07
N ASN A 792 1.44 14.49 7.97
CA ASN A 792 0.52 15.61 7.70
C ASN A 792 -0.92 15.37 8.19
N SER A 793 -1.22 14.20 8.75
CA SER A 793 -2.52 13.89 9.32
C SER A 793 -2.78 14.70 10.60
N PRO A 794 -3.85 15.52 10.68
CA PRO A 794 -4.17 16.27 11.90
C PRO A 794 -4.39 15.37 13.13
N THR A 795 -5.03 14.22 12.93
CA THR A 795 -5.34 13.28 14.02
C THR A 795 -4.19 12.33 14.33
N ILE A 796 -3.63 11.65 13.31
CA ILE A 796 -2.62 10.61 13.51
C ILE A 796 -1.23 11.23 13.65
N GLY A 797 -0.89 12.21 12.81
CA GLY A 797 0.40 12.89 12.78
C GLY A 797 0.75 13.54 14.11
N THR A 798 -0.23 14.18 14.77
CA THR A 798 -0.05 14.74 16.12
C THR A 798 0.49 13.70 17.12
N ARG A 799 0.01 12.45 17.07
CA ARG A 799 0.46 11.38 17.97
C ARG A 799 1.84 10.85 17.58
N ILE A 800 2.07 10.64 16.29
CA ILE A 800 3.34 10.15 15.74
C ILE A 800 4.47 11.14 16.05
N LEU A 801 4.27 12.42 15.73
CA LEU A 801 5.26 13.48 15.94
C LEU A 801 5.56 13.68 17.43
N ALA A 802 4.56 13.62 18.30
CA ALA A 802 4.80 13.67 19.74
C ALA A 802 5.64 12.48 20.25
N GLY A 803 5.38 11.27 19.72
CA GLY A 803 6.16 10.08 20.05
C GLY A 803 7.61 10.14 19.54
N LEU A 804 7.82 10.63 18.32
CA LEU A 804 9.14 10.80 17.72
C LEU A 804 9.95 11.92 18.41
N SER A 805 9.31 13.04 18.73
CA SER A 805 9.91 14.14 19.50
C SER A 805 10.39 13.64 20.88
N ALA A 806 9.59 12.82 21.56
CA ALA A 806 10.01 12.19 22.82
C ALA A 806 11.24 11.26 22.68
N ALA A 807 11.51 10.76 21.47
CA ALA A 807 12.70 9.98 21.11
C ALA A 807 13.86 10.83 20.55
N GLY A 808 13.72 12.16 20.51
CA GLY A 808 14.73 13.10 19.98
C GLY A 808 14.73 13.22 18.45
N ILE A 809 13.65 12.80 17.79
CA ILE A 809 13.44 12.94 16.34
C ILE A 809 12.38 14.01 16.13
N GLU A 810 12.82 15.26 15.95
CA GLU A 810 11.95 16.43 15.88
C GLU A 810 11.45 16.68 14.45
N GLN A 811 10.21 17.17 14.31
CA GLN A 811 9.70 17.59 13.00
C GLN A 811 10.56 18.72 12.41
N GLY A 812 10.86 18.68 11.10
CA GLY A 812 11.74 19.68 10.47
C GLY A 812 13.24 19.45 10.67
N SER A 813 13.65 18.39 11.38
CA SER A 813 15.06 18.03 11.57
C SER A 813 15.60 17.15 10.44
N SER A 814 16.92 17.11 10.27
CA SER A 814 17.54 16.17 9.33
C SER A 814 17.38 14.70 9.75
N SER A 815 17.17 14.43 11.04
CA SER A 815 16.94 13.07 11.55
C SER A 815 15.55 12.55 11.18
N ILE A 816 14.49 13.38 11.29
CA ILE A 816 13.14 12.94 10.91
C ILE A 816 13.01 12.73 9.40
N GLU A 817 13.63 13.59 8.58
CA GLU A 817 13.58 13.43 7.14
C GLU A 817 14.31 12.16 6.69
N SER A 818 15.42 11.81 7.35
CA SER A 818 16.11 10.54 7.07
C SER A 818 15.30 9.32 7.51
N TYR A 819 14.64 9.45 8.67
CA TYR A 819 13.76 8.43 9.23
C TYR A 819 12.56 8.18 8.32
N PHE A 820 11.86 9.23 7.88
CA PHE A 820 10.69 9.13 7.00
C PHE A 820 11.06 8.72 5.57
N ALA A 821 12.15 9.20 5.00
CA ALA A 821 12.58 8.75 3.66
C ALA A 821 12.90 7.25 3.65
N THR A 822 13.50 6.73 4.72
CA THR A 822 13.77 5.29 4.86
C THR A 822 12.49 4.49 5.10
N PHE A 823 11.58 5.02 5.94
CA PHE A 823 10.29 4.37 6.17
C PHE A 823 9.47 4.32 4.86
N GLN A 824 9.45 5.40 4.09
CA GLN A 824 8.76 5.46 2.79
C GLN A 824 9.36 4.44 1.82
N ALA A 825 10.69 4.37 1.72
CA ALA A 825 11.37 3.36 0.90
C ALA A 825 10.99 1.92 1.31
N ALA A 826 10.80 1.66 2.60
CA ALA A 826 10.35 0.35 3.06
C ALA A 826 8.92 0.03 2.61
N VAL A 827 7.99 0.98 2.75
CA VAL A 827 6.57 0.75 2.43
C VAL A 827 6.22 0.93 0.96
N ASP A 828 7.10 1.51 0.13
CA ASP A 828 6.84 1.78 -1.30
C ASP A 828 6.34 0.57 -2.09
N SER A 829 6.82 -0.62 -1.73
CA SER A 829 6.37 -1.89 -2.34
C SER A 829 4.93 -2.31 -1.99
N ALA A 830 4.23 -1.57 -1.15
CA ALA A 830 2.82 -1.75 -0.81
C ALA A 830 2.03 -0.43 -0.79
N ASP A 831 2.70 0.72 -0.88
CA ASP A 831 2.10 2.06 -0.92
C ASP A 831 1.31 2.25 -2.22
N PRO A 832 0.01 2.61 -2.16
CA PRO A 832 -0.84 2.69 -3.33
C PRO A 832 -0.39 3.74 -4.36
N ILE A 833 0.43 4.72 -4.00
CA ILE A 833 0.95 5.70 -4.96
C ILE A 833 1.75 5.04 -6.09
N ASN A 834 2.39 3.89 -5.83
CA ASN A 834 3.14 3.13 -6.82
C ASN A 834 2.28 2.16 -7.65
N TYR A 835 1.00 1.99 -7.29
CA TYR A 835 0.07 1.07 -7.94
C TYR A 835 -1.02 1.80 -8.74
N ALA A 836 -1.37 3.01 -8.33
CA ALA A 836 -2.47 3.80 -8.90
C ALA A 836 -2.47 3.92 -10.44
N GLY A 837 -1.29 4.12 -11.05
CA GLY A 837 -1.16 4.23 -12.51
C GLY A 837 -1.59 2.98 -13.29
N GLN A 838 -1.63 1.80 -12.65
CA GLN A 838 -2.07 0.54 -13.27
C GLN A 838 -3.59 0.38 -13.31
N LEU A 839 -4.34 1.27 -12.66
CA LEU A 839 -5.81 1.22 -12.57
C LEU A 839 -6.52 2.17 -13.53
N SER A 840 -5.83 2.63 -14.58
CA SER A 840 -6.33 3.63 -15.54
C SER A 840 -7.60 3.18 -16.29
N GLU A 841 -7.80 1.87 -16.44
CA GLU A 841 -8.95 1.28 -17.15
C GLU A 841 -10.09 0.82 -16.21
N LEU A 842 -9.85 0.71 -14.90
CA LEU A 842 -10.87 0.28 -13.94
C LEU A 842 -11.86 1.42 -13.67
N PRO A 843 -13.19 1.21 -13.85
CA PRO A 843 -14.20 2.16 -13.40
C PRO A 843 -14.09 2.42 -11.89
N MET A 844 -14.05 3.69 -11.49
CA MET A 844 -13.79 4.05 -10.09
C MET A 844 -14.44 5.37 -9.66
N LEU A 845 -15.04 5.37 -8.47
CA LEU A 845 -15.37 6.59 -7.74
C LEU A 845 -14.44 6.76 -6.55
N VAL A 846 -13.84 7.94 -6.40
CA VAL A 846 -13.07 8.32 -5.21
C VAL A 846 -13.81 9.42 -4.49
N TYR A 847 -14.17 9.21 -3.23
CA TYR A 847 -14.81 10.22 -2.40
C TYR A 847 -13.77 10.90 -1.53
N GLU A 848 -13.85 12.22 -1.44
CA GLU A 848 -12.93 13.06 -0.69
C GLU A 848 -13.71 14.06 0.15
N ASP A 849 -13.43 14.10 1.45
CA ASP A 849 -13.99 15.11 2.36
C ASP A 849 -13.13 16.37 2.33
N VAL A 850 -13.62 17.37 1.61
CA VAL A 850 -12.94 18.65 1.41
C VAL A 850 -13.36 19.72 2.42
N GLY A 851 -14.41 19.47 3.21
CA GLY A 851 -14.96 20.44 4.15
C GLY A 851 -15.43 21.75 3.50
N VAL A 852 -15.66 22.76 4.35
CA VAL A 852 -16.05 24.12 3.95
C VAL A 852 -15.02 25.13 4.45
N ALA A 853 -14.43 25.88 3.51
CA ALA A 853 -13.37 26.84 3.83
C ALA A 853 -13.84 27.89 4.85
N GLY A 854 -13.12 27.99 5.97
CA GLY A 854 -13.41 28.94 7.05
C GLY A 854 -14.55 28.52 7.98
N ASP A 855 -15.13 27.33 7.81
CA ASP A 855 -16.11 26.75 8.73
C ASP A 855 -15.45 25.70 9.63
N SER A 856 -15.26 26.03 10.90
CA SER A 856 -14.67 25.09 11.87
C SER A 856 -15.59 23.91 12.23
N SER A 857 -16.85 23.94 11.83
CA SER A 857 -17.81 22.84 12.07
C SER A 857 -17.81 21.80 10.95
N GLU A 858 -17.27 22.15 9.78
CA GLU A 858 -17.13 21.26 8.62
C GLU A 858 -15.68 21.37 8.11
N PRO A 859 -14.67 20.93 8.89
CA PRO A 859 -13.28 20.93 8.43
C PRO A 859 -13.08 19.91 7.30
N SER A 860 -11.99 20.05 6.54
CA SER A 860 -11.53 19.00 5.63
C SER A 860 -11.21 17.70 6.40
N ASP A 861 -10.98 16.61 5.69
CA ASP A 861 -10.62 15.33 6.29
C ASP A 861 -9.48 15.45 7.33
N GLN A 862 -9.77 15.04 8.57
CA GLN A 862 -8.86 15.15 9.71
C GLN A 862 -7.99 13.91 9.94
N VAL A 863 -8.15 12.85 9.14
CA VAL A 863 -7.43 11.58 9.27
C VAL A 863 -6.52 11.38 8.07
N VAL A 864 -7.07 11.43 6.85
CA VAL A 864 -6.31 11.37 5.61
C VAL A 864 -6.29 12.76 5.00
N PRO A 865 -5.18 13.50 5.06
CA PRO A 865 -5.13 14.83 4.46
C PRO A 865 -5.38 14.74 2.96
N ASN A 866 -6.18 15.68 2.44
CA ASN A 866 -6.43 15.77 1.00
C ASN A 866 -5.13 15.93 0.21
N ASN A 867 -4.20 16.74 0.69
CA ASN A 867 -2.84 16.83 0.18
C ASN A 867 -1.87 17.38 1.24
N ALA A 868 -0.59 17.38 0.91
CA ALA A 868 0.49 17.94 1.73
C ALA A 868 1.29 19.03 0.97
N TYR A 869 0.65 19.80 0.09
CA TYR A 869 1.34 20.78 -0.76
C TYR A 869 1.86 22.00 0.01
N ASP A 870 1.12 22.45 1.03
CA ASP A 870 1.41 23.65 1.84
C ASP A 870 1.77 23.33 3.30
N ALA A 871 2.21 22.09 3.57
CA ALA A 871 2.57 21.63 4.90
C ALA A 871 3.65 22.49 5.60
N THR A 872 3.52 22.59 6.93
CA THR A 872 4.48 23.29 7.80
C THR A 872 5.05 22.32 8.85
N PRO A 873 6.38 22.26 9.06
CA PRO A 873 7.44 23.06 8.42
C PRO A 873 7.62 22.70 6.94
N ALA A 874 8.36 23.53 6.18
CA ALA A 874 8.52 23.33 4.74
C ALA A 874 9.04 21.92 4.37
N SER A 875 9.84 21.26 5.21
CA SER A 875 10.30 19.89 4.95
C SER A 875 9.18 18.83 4.98
N ALA A 876 8.04 19.12 5.61
CA ALA A 876 6.87 18.25 5.68
C ALA A 876 6.07 18.19 4.37
N VAL A 877 6.31 19.12 3.44
CA VAL A 877 5.62 19.16 2.14
C VAL A 877 5.93 17.90 1.33
N SER A 878 4.91 17.35 0.70
CA SER A 878 5.04 16.26 -0.26
C SER A 878 4.02 16.43 -1.37
N ASN A 879 4.46 16.25 -2.62
CA ASN A 879 3.57 16.28 -3.78
C ASN A 879 2.86 14.95 -4.03
N LEU A 880 3.24 13.90 -3.28
CA LEU A 880 2.76 12.53 -3.46
C LEU A 880 1.96 12.00 -2.26
N ALA A 881 1.71 12.84 -1.24
CA ALA A 881 1.01 12.45 -0.02
C ALA A 881 -0.43 12.97 0.03
N GLY A 882 -1.37 12.07 0.33
CA GLY A 882 -2.79 12.38 0.52
C GLY A 882 -3.70 11.85 -0.59
N THR A 883 -4.96 12.25 -0.55
CA THR A 883 -6.03 11.85 -1.50
C THR A 883 -5.80 12.42 -2.90
N ASP A 884 -5.52 13.71 -3.03
CA ASP A 884 -5.35 14.43 -4.29
C ASP A 884 -4.19 13.87 -5.14
N PRO A 885 -2.98 13.64 -4.57
CA PRO A 885 -1.92 12.99 -5.33
C PRO A 885 -2.30 11.58 -5.77
N LEU A 886 -2.97 10.80 -4.93
CA LEU A 886 -3.41 9.45 -5.31
C LEU A 886 -4.42 9.49 -6.46
N VAL A 887 -5.40 10.39 -6.41
CA VAL A 887 -6.39 10.62 -7.47
C VAL A 887 -5.72 11.04 -8.78
N THR A 888 -4.67 11.87 -8.68
CA THR A 888 -3.87 12.28 -9.83
C THR A 888 -3.14 11.11 -10.45
N GLU A 889 -2.49 10.26 -9.65
CA GLU A 889 -1.78 9.06 -10.12
C GLU A 889 -2.73 7.96 -10.62
N LEU A 890 -3.97 7.91 -10.12
CA LEU A 890 -5.02 7.09 -10.71
C LEU A 890 -5.37 7.61 -12.13
N GLY A 891 -5.01 8.83 -12.50
CA GLY A 891 -5.39 9.44 -13.79
C GLY A 891 -6.84 9.94 -13.81
N ILE A 892 -7.42 10.21 -12.63
CA ILE A 892 -8.78 10.74 -12.51
C ILE A 892 -8.72 12.26 -12.66
N THR A 893 -9.21 12.77 -13.79
CA THR A 893 -9.24 14.21 -14.06
C THR A 893 -10.60 14.86 -13.78
N ALA A 894 -11.67 14.05 -13.66
CA ALA A 894 -13.02 14.54 -13.42
C ALA A 894 -13.23 14.80 -11.92
N LYS A 895 -13.33 16.08 -11.55
CA LYS A 895 -13.70 16.53 -10.20
C LYS A 895 -15.17 16.90 -10.15
N VAL A 896 -15.91 16.34 -9.19
CA VAL A 896 -17.35 16.57 -8.99
C VAL A 896 -17.58 17.32 -7.68
N THR A 897 -18.25 18.46 -7.76
CA THR A 897 -18.43 19.46 -6.70
C THR A 897 -19.87 19.98 -6.75
N ALA A 898 -20.33 20.78 -5.78
CA ALA A 898 -21.68 21.40 -5.87
C ALA A 898 -21.89 22.19 -7.16
N SER A 899 -20.89 22.95 -7.62
CA SER A 899 -21.02 23.76 -8.82
C SER A 899 -21.19 22.88 -10.06
N SER A 900 -20.37 21.83 -10.22
CA SER A 900 -20.50 20.92 -11.35
C SER A 900 -21.73 20.00 -11.25
N ALA A 901 -22.21 19.71 -10.04
CA ALA A 901 -23.44 18.95 -9.81
C ALA A 901 -24.71 19.77 -10.06
N SER A 902 -24.73 21.08 -9.74
CA SER A 902 -25.90 21.96 -9.84
C SER A 902 -26.10 22.64 -11.19
N ASP A 903 -25.03 22.86 -11.99
CA ASP A 903 -25.14 23.35 -13.38
C ASP A 903 -25.77 22.31 -14.35
N SER A 904 -26.10 21.12 -13.84
CA SER A 904 -26.62 19.98 -14.62
C SER A 904 -28.14 19.94 -14.77
N ASP A 905 -28.82 21.10 -14.79
CA ASP A 905 -30.29 21.21 -14.95
C ASP A 905 -30.82 20.59 -16.27
N VAL A 906 -29.92 20.27 -17.21
CA VAL A 906 -30.09 19.18 -18.18
C VAL A 906 -28.69 18.64 -18.45
N ILE A 907 -28.51 17.32 -18.31
CA ILE A 907 -27.39 16.55 -18.87
C ILE A 907 -27.38 16.77 -20.39
N ASN A 908 -26.80 17.87 -20.85
CA ASN A 908 -26.87 18.29 -22.24
C ASN A 908 -25.48 18.29 -22.88
N THR A 909 -25.34 17.41 -23.86
CA THR A 909 -24.42 17.42 -25.01
C THR A 909 -22.91 17.48 -24.80
N ASP A 910 -22.38 17.76 -23.61
CA ASP A 910 -20.94 17.65 -23.36
C ASP A 910 -20.56 16.17 -23.18
N PRO A 911 -19.63 15.61 -24.00
CA PRO A 911 -19.17 14.23 -23.85
C PRO A 911 -18.49 13.95 -22.49
N VAL A 912 -18.09 14.99 -21.75
CA VAL A 912 -17.22 14.89 -20.56
C VAL A 912 -17.97 14.59 -19.25
N MET A 913 -19.27 14.89 -19.15
CA MET A 913 -20.05 14.75 -17.91
C MET A 913 -21.07 13.61 -17.95
N ARG A 914 -20.83 12.58 -18.78
CA ARG A 914 -21.63 11.36 -18.75
C ARG A 914 -20.95 10.35 -17.84
N PHE A 915 -21.59 10.05 -16.72
CA PHE A 915 -21.15 9.02 -15.77
C PHE A 915 -21.28 7.59 -16.32
N TYR A 916 -21.57 7.38 -17.61
CA TYR A 916 -21.70 6.04 -18.22
C TYR A 916 -21.20 6.01 -19.66
N PRO A 917 -20.60 4.90 -20.09
CA PRO A 917 -20.55 4.56 -21.49
C PRO A 917 -21.97 4.32 -22.02
N ASN A 918 -22.24 4.81 -23.22
CA ASN A 918 -23.45 4.48 -23.95
C ASN A 918 -23.05 4.05 -25.35
N VAL A 919 -24.02 3.70 -26.20
CA VAL A 919 -23.77 3.35 -27.62
C VAL A 919 -22.98 4.41 -28.43
N LEU A 920 -22.68 5.58 -27.85
CA LEU A 920 -21.88 6.67 -28.43
C LEU A 920 -20.56 6.97 -27.69
N ASN A 921 -20.24 6.34 -26.55
CA ASN A 921 -18.99 6.55 -25.81
C ASN A 921 -18.66 5.29 -24.98
N ASP A 922 -17.51 4.64 -25.20
CA ASP A 922 -17.10 3.38 -24.52
C ASP A 922 -16.11 3.61 -23.37
N THR A 923 -15.91 4.85 -22.90
CA THR A 923 -14.85 5.17 -21.92
C THR A 923 -15.24 4.75 -20.49
N PRO A 924 -14.32 4.11 -19.71
CA PRO A 924 -14.53 3.81 -18.30
C PRO A 924 -14.87 5.05 -17.46
N VAL A 925 -15.79 4.88 -16.51
CA VAL A 925 -16.30 5.98 -15.65
C VAL A 925 -15.40 6.15 -14.45
N ARG A 926 -14.78 7.31 -14.33
CA ARG A 926 -13.76 7.58 -13.30
C ARG A 926 -13.89 9.01 -12.77
N ALA A 927 -14.17 9.19 -11.49
CA ALA A 927 -14.43 10.52 -10.91
C ALA A 927 -13.97 10.65 -9.44
N ASN A 928 -13.51 11.85 -9.08
CA ASN A 928 -13.33 12.28 -7.71
C ASN A 928 -14.57 13.10 -7.27
N ILE A 929 -15.28 12.59 -6.26
CA ILE A 929 -16.47 13.18 -5.66
C ILE A 929 -16.05 13.94 -4.39
N ARG A 930 -16.19 15.27 -4.41
CA ARG A 930 -15.77 16.13 -3.30
C ARG A 930 -16.96 16.51 -2.43
N LEU A 931 -16.99 15.97 -1.21
CA LEU A 931 -18.00 16.22 -0.20
C LEU A 931 -17.53 17.34 0.72
N ALA A 932 -18.42 18.30 0.98
CA ALA A 932 -18.16 19.45 1.84
C ALA A 932 -18.73 19.26 3.25
N LYS A 933 -19.74 18.41 3.36
CA LYS A 933 -20.39 18.08 4.62
C LYS A 933 -20.04 16.69 5.06
N GLY A 934 -19.76 16.56 6.34
CA GLY A 934 -19.45 15.29 6.96
C GLY A 934 -18.10 15.32 7.65
N ASN A 935 -17.53 14.13 7.79
CA ASN A 935 -16.22 13.91 8.34
C ASN A 935 -15.63 12.65 7.69
N HIS A 936 -14.37 12.36 8.00
CA HIS A 936 -13.70 11.13 7.59
C HIS A 936 -14.55 9.86 7.80
N GLY A 937 -15.31 9.77 8.89
CA GLY A 937 -16.14 8.61 9.22
C GLY A 937 -17.49 8.57 8.51
N THR A 938 -17.94 9.61 7.80
CA THR A 938 -19.27 9.65 7.16
C THR A 938 -19.47 8.45 6.24
N PHE A 939 -18.43 8.02 5.53
CA PHE A 939 -18.45 6.91 4.58
C PHE A 939 -18.79 5.54 5.21
N SER A 940 -18.59 5.35 6.51
CA SER A 940 -18.82 4.07 7.20
C SER A 940 -19.76 4.17 8.42
N SER A 941 -19.77 5.32 9.11
CA SER A 941 -20.54 5.53 10.34
C SER A 941 -21.93 6.14 10.13
N ALA A 942 -22.27 6.53 8.89
CA ALA A 942 -23.50 7.25 8.56
C ALA A 942 -23.70 8.57 9.34
N SER A 943 -22.60 9.28 9.64
CA SER A 943 -22.63 10.56 10.35
C SER A 943 -22.03 11.67 9.49
N PRO A 944 -22.83 12.58 8.90
CA PRO A 944 -24.28 12.65 8.96
C PRO A 944 -24.97 11.66 8.00
N GLN A 945 -26.20 11.26 8.36
CA GLN A 945 -26.92 10.17 7.71
C GLN A 945 -27.34 10.50 6.27
N ASP A 946 -27.71 11.75 6.00
CA ASP A 946 -28.14 12.20 4.69
C ASP A 946 -27.01 12.13 3.65
N VAL A 947 -25.80 12.56 4.03
CA VAL A 947 -24.61 12.45 3.16
C VAL A 947 -24.22 10.99 2.91
N PHE A 948 -24.35 10.12 3.92
CA PHE A 948 -24.13 8.68 3.74
C PHE A 948 -25.14 8.06 2.77
N VAL A 949 -26.42 8.36 2.94
CA VAL A 949 -27.47 7.84 2.04
C VAL A 949 -27.22 8.30 0.60
N GLU A 950 -26.87 9.57 0.40
CA GLU A 950 -26.48 10.10 -0.91
C GLU A 950 -25.28 9.34 -1.50
N THR A 951 -24.21 9.18 -0.72
CA THR A 951 -22.98 8.50 -1.14
C THR A 951 -23.27 7.06 -1.59
N TYR A 952 -24.03 6.29 -0.81
CA TYR A 952 -24.31 4.90 -1.19
C TYR A 952 -25.34 4.76 -2.31
N GLN A 953 -26.27 5.70 -2.46
CA GLN A 953 -27.12 5.77 -3.65
C GLN A 953 -26.28 5.99 -4.92
N GLN A 954 -25.27 6.85 -4.86
CA GLN A 954 -24.32 7.06 -5.96
C GLN A 954 -23.51 5.80 -6.26
N ILE A 955 -22.94 5.15 -5.23
CA ILE A 955 -22.14 3.91 -5.38
C ILE A 955 -22.97 2.77 -5.97
N ILE A 956 -24.15 2.49 -5.40
CA ILE A 956 -25.01 1.39 -5.86
C ILE A 956 -25.44 1.61 -7.31
N SER A 957 -25.84 2.83 -7.63
CA SER A 957 -26.20 3.16 -9.01
C SER A 957 -25.00 3.04 -9.94
N PHE A 958 -23.81 3.47 -9.49
CA PHE A 958 -22.55 3.36 -10.24
C PHE A 958 -22.16 1.92 -10.57
N PHE A 959 -22.30 0.99 -9.61
CA PHE A 959 -22.02 -0.42 -9.85
C PHE A 959 -23.01 -1.06 -10.85
N ASP A 960 -24.28 -0.61 -10.86
CA ASP A 960 -25.39 -1.08 -11.72
C ASP A 960 -25.31 -2.57 -12.09
N PRO A 961 -25.19 -3.49 -11.11
CA PRO A 961 -24.93 -4.90 -11.40
C PRO A 961 -26.05 -5.58 -12.20
N TYR A 962 -27.22 -4.96 -12.25
CA TYR A 962 -28.41 -5.46 -12.91
C TYR A 962 -28.72 -4.75 -14.24
N GLY A 963 -27.89 -3.78 -14.66
CA GLY A 963 -28.04 -3.03 -15.92
C GLY A 963 -29.34 -2.24 -16.04
N VAL A 964 -29.96 -1.88 -14.91
CA VAL A 964 -31.26 -1.20 -14.82
C VAL A 964 -31.12 0.31 -14.73
N THR A 965 -29.96 0.80 -14.26
CA THR A 965 -29.75 2.20 -13.89
C THR A 965 -28.51 2.76 -14.57
N GLN A 966 -28.61 3.05 -15.87
CA GLN A 966 -27.63 3.92 -16.52
C GLN A 966 -27.82 5.34 -15.97
N LEU A 967 -26.99 5.81 -15.03
CA LEU A 967 -27.14 7.17 -14.52
C LEU A 967 -27.02 8.15 -15.68
N MET A 968 -28.08 8.92 -15.87
CA MET A 968 -27.94 10.12 -16.67
C MET A 968 -27.38 11.28 -15.81
N GLY A 969 -27.42 11.23 -14.47
CA GLY A 969 -26.83 12.21 -13.52
C GLY A 969 -26.77 11.67 -12.07
N LEU A 970 -26.18 12.41 -11.12
CA LEU A 970 -26.03 11.96 -9.72
C LEU A 970 -27.40 11.80 -9.01
N PRO A 971 -27.70 10.63 -8.42
CA PRO A 971 -28.92 10.42 -7.64
C PRO A 971 -28.83 11.11 -6.26
N GLY A 972 -29.99 11.48 -5.69
CA GLY A 972 -30.09 12.13 -4.38
C GLY A 972 -30.38 13.64 -4.44
N ASP A 973 -30.48 14.28 -3.27
CA ASP A 973 -30.73 15.73 -3.13
C ASP A 973 -29.44 16.56 -3.00
N GLN A 974 -28.27 15.95 -3.25
CA GLN A 974 -26.95 16.59 -3.33
C GLN A 974 -26.56 17.35 -2.05
N LYS A 975 -26.97 16.85 -0.89
CA LYS A 975 -26.75 17.48 0.42
C LYS A 975 -25.28 17.50 0.85
N GLY A 976 -24.49 16.53 0.41
CA GLY A 976 -23.06 16.42 0.71
C GLY A 976 -22.21 17.49 0.02
N PHE A 977 -22.69 18.09 -1.06
CA PHE A 977 -21.86 18.89 -1.96
C PHE A 977 -21.66 20.37 -1.60
N LEU A 978 -22.28 20.92 -0.54
CA LEU A 978 -22.36 22.37 -0.26
C LEU A 978 -21.00 23.13 -0.33
N VAL A 979 -20.62 23.62 -1.52
CA VAL A 979 -19.44 24.46 -1.75
C VAL A 979 -19.79 25.58 -2.74
N GLU A 980 -19.64 26.84 -2.31
CA GLU A 980 -19.81 28.02 -3.19
C GLU A 980 -18.51 28.42 -3.93
N ASN A 981 -17.33 27.93 -3.50
CA ASN A 981 -16.04 28.17 -4.16
C ASN A 981 -14.97 27.12 -3.78
N THR A 982 -14.52 26.31 -4.74
CA THR A 982 -13.51 25.24 -4.52
C THR A 982 -12.06 25.73 -4.56
N ASP A 983 -11.79 26.90 -5.14
CA ASP A 983 -10.42 27.42 -5.32
C ASP A 983 -9.73 27.73 -3.98
N ILE A 984 -10.53 27.95 -2.92
CA ILE A 984 -10.04 28.24 -1.57
C ILE A 984 -9.61 26.93 -0.86
N LEU A 985 -10.30 25.82 -1.10
CA LEU A 985 -10.01 24.53 -0.46
C LEU A 985 -8.76 23.83 -1.02
N GLU A 986 -8.35 24.17 -2.25
CA GLU A 986 -7.13 23.61 -2.88
C GLU A 986 -5.83 24.34 -2.47
N THR A 987 -5.93 25.44 -1.71
CA THR A 987 -4.78 26.28 -1.32
C THR A 987 -4.69 26.56 0.18
N SER A 988 -5.58 25.98 0.98
CA SER A 988 -5.58 26.16 2.43
C SER A 988 -5.90 24.86 3.16
N ASN A 989 -4.84 24.19 3.60
CA ASN A 989 -4.82 23.45 4.87
C ASN A 989 -3.87 24.18 5.82
#